data_AF-A0A820LUK1-F1
#
_entry.id   AF-A0A820LUK1-F1
#
_cell.length_a   1.000
_cell.length_b   1.000
_cell.length_c   1.000
_cell.angle_alpha   90.00
_cell.angle_beta   90.00
_cell.angle_gamma   90.00
#
_symmetry.space_group_name_H-M   'P 1'
#
loop_
_entity.id
_entity.type
_entity.pdbx_description
1 polymer ?
#
loop_
_entity_poly.entity_id
_entity_poly.type
_entity_poly.pdbx_seq_one_letter_code
_entity_poly.pdbx_strand_id
1 'polypeptide(L)'
;MFLFSEQLICIGLFGRHIIDYALPLLIRLLIDRTRKLYNMMNNNSSNINTNILDRINDDLHWLLLICGHVLTEEYDSDEQKTIPEAVMNFSNEQVKYCDLNKCVQIAQHILQQSQLDLSDEIMHGVSPVTQCLVAVLKLSETERHLCNKGQFEYISVQVAVSLTWFIRRLAANYLGFDEQSYKDVSQTLSVLLGKGSEMLEFLTNYFLSKVVTNLQMWASESDVIKETADLFVTLSIKKDSSSIIIKNDLFWTLANNVITNQMPIQLINEEYKRLLIKGITCSCLNNSSDEYRLHFDRSIFQILNQRLHSIVESIHTLLEQIKLNNNNKIHCTNALQTFYSENVLSQISTLINSYCGLIEGGSRCSSEQITYLFEHSQQTLQYILDLFDFYHNYCDQVQIILELFSLYAEHVLIFTKCNYGKKTKEINADEDFNAHIYTLLNCLNHLLAKDFIDFSNDNSANTEVNVGDVVLYGLIICLPLIQSDNLLKIPSISSCYYKLVSSLCEQHSECIFRLLNPDQYSIFLSTIKLGLDNYDNEICKMCLETIQNLTLYTMKQQKLNQTNEKTKYLEHFLDYLLQEIVITTTTLSDLFDTLAGTIYTLICAYPNQFYHILGQMKQYDENLSIIIDKLANDIGQKPDYNRKAKISFTVKFESFVTNLRRIMKK
;
A
#
# COMPACT_ATOMS: atom_id res chain seq x y z
N MET A 1 21.49 -0.70 -2.84
CA MET A 1 21.75 -1.92 -3.64
C MET A 1 23.24 -1.95 -3.90
N PHE A 2 23.94 -3.03 -3.57
CA PHE A 2 25.41 -3.07 -3.70
C PHE A 2 25.79 -3.08 -5.19
N LEU A 3 26.76 -2.23 -5.58
CA LEU A 3 27.29 -2.14 -6.95
C LEU A 3 27.77 -3.50 -7.50
N PHE A 4 28.12 -4.44 -6.61
CA PHE A 4 28.69 -5.73 -6.92
C PHE A 4 27.75 -6.92 -6.64
N SER A 5 26.42 -6.72 -6.65
CA SER A 5 25.48 -7.79 -6.25
C SER A 5 25.63 -9.05 -7.09
N GLU A 6 25.72 -8.94 -8.42
CA GLU A 6 25.87 -10.08 -9.32
C GLU A 6 27.15 -10.88 -9.04
N GLN A 7 28.27 -10.19 -8.83
CA GLN A 7 29.55 -10.82 -8.50
C GLN A 7 29.48 -11.53 -7.14
N LEU A 8 28.86 -10.90 -6.14
CA LEU A 8 28.72 -11.49 -4.81
C LEU A 8 27.79 -12.70 -4.81
N ILE A 9 26.72 -12.70 -5.61
CA ILE A 9 25.86 -13.88 -5.83
C ILE A 9 26.69 -15.02 -6.43
N CYS A 10 27.49 -14.74 -7.48
CA CYS A 10 28.36 -15.74 -8.10
C CYS A 10 29.40 -16.29 -7.11
N ILE A 11 30.03 -15.43 -6.32
CA ILE A 11 30.98 -15.84 -5.26
C ILE A 11 30.28 -16.69 -4.21
N GLY A 12 29.06 -16.33 -3.80
CA GLY A 12 28.24 -17.10 -2.88
C GLY A 12 27.95 -18.51 -3.41
N LEU A 13 27.57 -18.62 -4.69
CA LEU A 13 27.33 -19.90 -5.37
C LEU A 13 28.60 -20.77 -5.41
N PHE A 14 29.75 -20.19 -5.81
CA PHE A 14 31.01 -20.93 -5.78
C PHE A 14 31.38 -21.36 -4.36
N GLY A 15 31.22 -20.49 -3.38
CA GLY A 15 31.48 -20.81 -1.96
C GLY A 15 30.60 -21.95 -1.45
N ARG A 16 29.33 -22.04 -1.89
CA ARG A 16 28.45 -23.18 -1.58
C ARG A 16 28.89 -24.48 -2.23
N HIS A 17 29.42 -24.45 -3.45
CA HIS A 17 29.95 -25.65 -4.11
C HIS A 17 31.20 -26.23 -3.42
N ILE A 18 31.98 -25.39 -2.73
CA ILE A 18 33.18 -25.80 -1.98
C ILE A 18 33.07 -25.44 -0.50
N ILE A 19 31.88 -25.64 0.08
CA ILE A 19 31.53 -25.16 1.42
C ILE A 19 32.45 -25.70 2.52
N ASP A 20 32.94 -26.94 2.39
CA ASP A 20 33.89 -27.58 3.30
C ASP A 20 35.19 -26.79 3.47
N TYR A 21 35.60 -26.06 2.43
CA TYR A 21 36.81 -25.24 2.43
C TYR A 21 36.48 -23.76 2.63
N ALA A 22 35.49 -23.26 1.90
CA ALA A 22 35.18 -21.82 1.85
C ALA A 22 34.71 -21.31 3.21
N LEU A 23 33.79 -22.01 3.88
CA LEU A 23 33.19 -21.54 5.12
C LEU A 23 34.22 -21.49 6.28
N PRO A 24 35.04 -22.53 6.54
CA PRO A 24 36.10 -22.45 7.55
C PRO A 24 37.14 -21.35 7.29
N LEU A 25 37.51 -21.12 6.02
CA LEU A 25 38.44 -20.04 5.65
C LEU A 25 37.85 -18.68 6.00
N LEU A 26 36.60 -18.44 5.61
CA LEU A 26 35.89 -17.18 5.85
C LEU A 26 35.73 -16.91 7.35
N ILE A 27 35.37 -17.92 8.15
CA ILE A 27 35.26 -17.83 9.61
C ILE A 27 36.59 -17.40 10.23
N ARG A 28 37.69 -18.06 9.84
CA ARG A 28 39.02 -17.73 10.36
C ARG A 28 39.42 -16.29 10.05
N LEU A 29 39.15 -15.82 8.82
CA LEU A 29 39.44 -14.45 8.41
C LEU A 29 38.59 -13.44 9.19
N LEU A 30 37.29 -13.71 9.36
CA LEU A 30 36.37 -12.84 10.10
C LEU A 30 36.75 -12.74 11.59
N ILE A 31 37.08 -13.86 12.23
CA ILE A 31 37.56 -13.88 13.63
C ILE A 31 38.87 -13.11 13.77
N ASP A 32 39.85 -13.34 12.89
CA ASP A 32 41.15 -12.64 12.94
C ASP A 32 40.98 -11.11 12.81
N ARG A 33 40.14 -10.65 11.87
CA ARG A 33 39.86 -9.22 11.69
C ARG A 33 39.09 -8.61 12.85
N THR A 34 38.12 -9.33 13.40
CA THR A 34 37.36 -8.89 14.60
C THR A 34 38.29 -8.77 15.81
N ARG A 35 39.20 -9.74 16.00
CA ARG A 35 40.22 -9.71 17.07
C ARG A 35 41.19 -8.54 16.90
N LYS A 36 41.67 -8.28 15.68
CA LYS A 36 42.54 -7.14 15.39
C LYS A 36 41.86 -5.81 15.68
N LEU A 37 40.59 -5.66 15.26
CA LEU A 37 39.79 -4.49 15.58
C LEU A 37 39.69 -4.29 17.09
N TYR A 38 39.29 -5.34 17.83
CA TYR A 38 39.16 -5.29 19.29
C TYR A 38 40.47 -4.95 20.02
N ASN A 39 41.59 -5.55 19.59
CA ASN A 39 42.91 -5.27 20.18
C ASN A 39 43.36 -3.83 19.94
N MET A 40 43.03 -3.24 18.79
CA MET A 40 43.29 -1.82 18.54
C MET A 40 42.51 -0.91 19.49
N MET A 41 41.29 -1.30 19.89
CA MET A 41 40.51 -0.52 20.86
C MET A 41 41.14 -0.56 22.26
N ASN A 42 41.61 -1.73 22.70
CA ASN A 42 42.14 -1.91 24.06
C ASN A 42 43.55 -1.33 24.23
N ASN A 43 44.32 -1.29 23.15
CA ASN A 43 45.59 -0.62 23.12
C ASN A 43 45.32 0.88 22.94
N ASN A 44 45.07 1.59 24.05
CA ASN A 44 44.87 3.05 24.13
C ASN A 44 46.06 3.85 23.57
N SER A 45 46.35 3.77 22.27
CA SER A 45 47.32 4.62 21.60
C SER A 45 46.60 5.88 21.14
N SER A 46 47.04 7.02 21.67
CA SER A 46 46.55 8.37 21.30
C SER A 46 46.67 8.70 19.80
N ASN A 47 47.34 7.87 19.00
CA ASN A 47 47.41 7.96 17.54
C ASN A 47 46.84 6.68 16.91
N ILE A 48 45.59 6.73 16.46
CA ILE A 48 44.98 5.68 15.64
C ILE A 48 45.74 5.62 14.31
N ASN A 49 46.28 4.45 13.95
CA ASN A 49 46.84 4.26 12.61
C ASN A 49 45.70 4.05 11.62
N THR A 50 45.19 5.16 11.07
CA THR A 50 44.01 5.21 10.19
C THR A 50 44.14 4.24 9.02
N ASN A 51 45.30 4.14 8.38
CA ASN A 51 45.51 3.24 7.24
C ASN A 51 45.31 1.75 7.59
N ILE A 52 45.64 1.33 8.81
CA ILE A 52 45.41 -0.06 9.23
C ILE A 52 43.95 -0.26 9.62
N LEU A 53 43.34 0.74 10.27
CA LEU A 53 41.93 0.73 10.63
C LEU A 53 41.03 0.65 9.39
N ASP A 54 41.34 1.43 8.36
CA ASP A 54 40.61 1.44 7.08
C ASP A 54 40.68 0.06 6.41
N ARG A 55 41.87 -0.55 6.36
CA ARG A 55 42.04 -1.91 5.83
C ARG A 55 41.27 -2.97 6.62
N ILE A 56 41.23 -2.85 7.95
CA ILE A 56 40.45 -3.77 8.79
C ILE A 56 38.96 -3.59 8.49
N ASN A 57 38.48 -2.35 8.38
CA ASN A 57 37.09 -2.06 8.04
C ASN A 57 36.72 -2.57 6.64
N ASP A 58 37.58 -2.36 5.64
CA ASP A 58 37.39 -2.88 4.28
C ASP A 58 37.34 -4.41 4.26
N ASP A 59 38.27 -5.07 4.94
CA ASP A 59 38.30 -6.52 5.05
C ASP A 59 37.03 -7.05 5.73
N LEU A 60 36.59 -6.41 6.82
CA LEU A 60 35.34 -6.78 7.52
C LEU A 60 34.12 -6.59 6.63
N HIS A 61 34.03 -5.47 5.90
CA HIS A 61 32.95 -5.18 4.97
C HIS A 61 32.80 -6.31 3.93
N TRP A 62 33.89 -6.66 3.24
CA TRP A 62 33.87 -7.69 2.21
C TRP A 62 33.64 -9.09 2.77
N LEU A 63 34.24 -9.41 3.92
CA LEU A 63 34.02 -10.71 4.58
C LEU A 63 32.55 -10.88 4.97
N LEU A 64 31.90 -9.84 5.50
CA LEU A 64 30.47 -9.88 5.83
C LEU A 64 29.63 -10.14 4.57
N LEU A 65 29.86 -9.40 3.49
CA LEU A 65 29.11 -9.61 2.24
C LEU A 65 29.31 -11.02 1.69
N ILE A 66 30.56 -11.48 1.56
CA ILE A 66 30.87 -12.81 1.03
C ILE A 66 30.25 -13.91 1.91
N CYS A 67 30.45 -13.85 3.24
CA CYS A 67 29.83 -14.81 4.16
C CYS A 67 28.30 -14.83 4.01
N GLY A 68 27.68 -13.66 3.84
CA GLY A 68 26.22 -13.53 3.75
C GLY A 68 25.69 -14.21 2.49
N HIS A 69 26.35 -13.98 1.35
CA HIS A 69 26.00 -14.63 0.09
C HIS A 69 26.34 -16.12 0.03
N VAL A 70 27.33 -16.60 0.79
CA VAL A 70 27.59 -18.05 0.93
C VAL A 70 26.47 -18.71 1.74
N LEU A 71 26.10 -18.12 2.88
CA LEU A 71 25.13 -18.69 3.80
C LEU A 71 23.66 -18.48 3.39
N THR A 72 23.35 -17.57 2.47
CA THR A 72 21.97 -17.28 2.08
C THR A 72 21.85 -17.02 0.58
N GLU A 73 20.62 -17.08 0.08
CA GLU A 73 20.26 -16.75 -1.30
C GLU A 73 19.53 -15.40 -1.37
N GLU A 74 19.61 -14.76 -2.53
CA GLU A 74 18.74 -13.63 -2.84
C GLU A 74 17.42 -14.17 -3.38
N TYR A 75 16.34 -13.62 -2.85
CA TYR A 75 14.98 -13.99 -3.16
C TYR A 75 14.27 -12.74 -3.65
N ASP A 76 13.35 -12.92 -4.61
CA ASP A 76 12.38 -11.88 -4.92
C ASP A 76 11.50 -11.61 -3.69
N SER A 77 10.88 -10.43 -3.63
CA SER A 77 10.16 -9.96 -2.43
C SER A 77 9.07 -10.90 -1.92
N ASP A 78 8.54 -11.76 -2.81
CA ASP A 78 7.37 -12.60 -2.59
C ASP A 78 7.73 -14.07 -2.36
N GLU A 79 9.00 -14.45 -2.46
CA GLU A 79 9.45 -15.83 -2.27
C GLU A 79 9.75 -16.15 -0.81
N GLN A 80 9.49 -17.40 -0.42
CA GLN A 80 9.83 -17.90 0.91
C GLN A 80 11.35 -18.01 1.04
N LYS A 81 11.90 -17.24 1.98
CA LYS A 81 13.34 -17.23 2.26
C LYS A 81 13.75 -18.52 2.98
N THR A 82 14.62 -19.31 2.36
CA THR A 82 15.10 -20.59 2.88
C THR A 82 16.63 -20.65 3.00
N ILE A 83 17.12 -21.61 3.78
CA ILE A 83 18.53 -21.92 3.94
C ILE A 83 18.97 -22.71 2.70
N PRO A 84 20.07 -22.32 2.01
CA PRO A 84 20.53 -23.04 0.83
C PRO A 84 20.79 -24.52 1.11
N GLU A 85 20.38 -25.40 0.20
CA GLU A 85 20.47 -26.86 0.35
C GLU A 85 21.91 -27.33 0.65
N ALA A 86 22.90 -26.72 0.00
CA ALA A 86 24.32 -27.00 0.25
C ALA A 86 24.73 -26.74 1.71
N VAL A 87 24.19 -25.69 2.35
CA VAL A 87 24.48 -25.36 3.76
C VAL A 87 23.78 -26.34 4.69
N MET A 88 22.53 -26.73 4.39
CA MET A 88 21.78 -27.70 5.17
C MET A 88 22.46 -29.08 5.15
N ASN A 89 22.87 -29.55 3.97
CA ASN A 89 23.57 -30.82 3.78
C ASN A 89 24.94 -30.82 4.47
N PHE A 90 25.71 -29.74 4.32
CA PHE A 90 26.97 -29.59 5.03
C PHE A 90 26.78 -29.62 6.55
N SER A 91 25.76 -28.93 7.07
CA SER A 91 25.47 -28.98 8.50
C SER A 91 25.12 -30.39 8.98
N ASN A 92 24.36 -31.15 8.19
CA ASN A 92 24.01 -32.56 8.46
C ASN A 92 25.25 -33.47 8.56
N GLU A 93 26.22 -33.30 7.67
CA GLU A 93 27.45 -34.09 7.68
C GLU A 93 28.31 -33.82 8.93
N GLN A 94 28.29 -32.58 9.42
CA GLN A 94 29.09 -32.14 10.57
C GLN A 94 28.47 -32.45 11.94
N VAL A 95 27.20 -32.91 12.00
CA VAL A 95 26.50 -33.20 13.27
C VAL A 95 27.29 -34.16 14.17
N LYS A 96 27.98 -35.15 13.58
CA LYS A 96 28.76 -36.18 14.31
C LYS A 96 29.90 -35.61 15.16
N TYR A 97 30.35 -34.40 14.84
CA TYR A 97 31.50 -33.74 15.48
C TYR A 97 31.08 -32.53 16.32
N CYS A 98 29.77 -32.27 16.45
CA CYS A 98 29.22 -31.08 17.06
C CYS A 98 28.70 -31.35 18.47
N ASP A 99 29.13 -30.54 19.45
CA ASP A 99 28.56 -30.45 20.78
C ASP A 99 27.50 -29.33 20.81
N LEU A 100 26.23 -29.73 20.82
CA LEU A 100 25.09 -28.82 20.81
C LEU A 100 25.05 -27.92 22.05
N ASN A 101 25.40 -28.45 23.23
CA ASN A 101 25.38 -27.68 24.47
C ASN A 101 26.46 -26.59 24.43
N LYS A 102 27.65 -26.94 23.93
CA LYS A 102 28.74 -25.99 23.74
C LYS A 102 28.39 -24.90 22.74
N CYS A 103 27.66 -25.22 21.66
CA CYS A 103 27.16 -24.24 20.68
C CYS A 103 26.26 -23.17 21.32
N VAL A 104 25.30 -23.60 22.16
CA VAL A 104 24.40 -22.68 22.87
C VAL A 104 25.16 -21.82 23.88
N GLN A 105 25.99 -22.46 24.70
CA GLN A 105 26.76 -21.77 25.75
C GLN A 105 27.66 -20.68 25.19
N ILE A 106 28.39 -20.96 24.10
CA ILE A 106 29.31 -19.99 23.51
C ILE A 106 28.54 -18.80 22.93
N ALA A 107 27.46 -19.05 22.19
CA ALA A 107 26.64 -17.98 21.63
C ALA A 107 26.06 -17.06 22.71
N GLN A 108 25.59 -17.63 23.83
CA GLN A 108 25.11 -16.86 24.97
C GLN A 108 26.23 -16.09 25.68
N HIS A 109 27.38 -16.74 25.91
CA HIS A 109 28.51 -16.15 26.64
C HIS A 109 29.13 -14.96 25.90
N ILE A 110 29.24 -15.02 24.56
CA ILE A 110 29.77 -13.94 23.72
C ILE A 110 28.98 -12.64 23.89
N LEU A 111 27.66 -12.75 24.02
CA LEU A 111 26.77 -11.60 24.14
C LEU A 111 26.70 -11.05 25.57
N GLN A 112 27.16 -11.82 26.56
CA GLN A 112 27.29 -11.40 27.96
C GLN A 112 28.68 -10.83 28.29
N GLN A 113 29.73 -11.23 27.57
CA GLN A 113 31.10 -10.77 27.80
C GLN A 113 31.79 -10.33 26.50
N SER A 114 31.99 -9.02 26.35
CA SER A 114 32.69 -8.44 25.19
C SER A 114 34.17 -8.84 25.07
N GLN A 115 34.75 -9.47 26.10
CA GLN A 115 36.18 -9.85 26.16
C GLN A 115 36.51 -11.26 25.65
N LEU A 116 35.52 -12.12 25.39
CA LEU A 116 35.79 -13.49 24.94
C LEU A 116 36.58 -13.52 23.64
N ASP A 117 37.78 -14.09 23.69
CA ASP A 117 38.55 -14.37 22.49
C ASP A 117 38.07 -15.69 21.88
N LEU A 118 37.77 -15.70 20.59
CA LEU A 118 37.33 -16.89 19.85
C LEU A 118 38.58 -17.69 19.42
N SER A 119 39.22 -18.37 20.38
CA SER A 119 40.34 -19.27 20.09
C SER A 119 39.86 -20.59 19.48
N ASP A 120 40.75 -21.28 18.77
CA ASP A 120 40.46 -22.57 18.14
C ASP A 120 40.02 -23.63 19.18
N GLU A 121 40.52 -23.55 20.42
CA GLU A 121 40.14 -24.45 21.53
C GLU A 121 38.69 -24.24 21.98
N ILE A 122 38.24 -22.98 22.02
CA ILE A 122 36.86 -22.63 22.38
C ILE A 122 35.91 -23.04 21.25
N MET A 123 36.31 -22.85 19.99
CA MET A 123 35.51 -23.22 18.81
C MET A 123 35.50 -24.73 18.53
N HIS A 124 36.41 -25.51 19.12
CA HIS A 124 36.47 -26.95 18.90
C HIS A 124 35.13 -27.64 19.24
N GLY A 125 34.57 -28.40 18.30
CA GLY A 125 33.29 -29.08 18.48
C GLY A 125 32.05 -28.19 18.27
N VAL A 126 32.21 -26.95 17.80
CA VAL A 126 31.09 -26.11 17.34
C VAL A 126 30.93 -26.28 15.84
N SER A 127 29.70 -26.42 15.33
CA SER A 127 29.49 -26.55 13.87
C SER A 127 30.00 -25.31 13.13
N PRO A 128 30.59 -25.41 11.92
CA PRO A 128 31.12 -24.25 11.23
C PRO A 128 30.07 -23.18 10.91
N VAL A 129 28.83 -23.58 10.59
CA VAL A 129 27.72 -22.63 10.41
C VAL A 129 27.48 -21.83 11.70
N THR A 130 27.43 -22.51 12.86
CA THR A 130 27.31 -21.85 14.16
C THR A 130 28.52 -20.99 14.50
N GLN A 131 29.74 -21.42 14.17
CA GLN A 131 30.95 -20.61 14.36
C GLN A 131 30.88 -19.29 13.58
N CYS A 132 30.35 -19.31 12.35
CA CYS A 132 30.14 -18.08 11.57
C CYS A 132 29.12 -17.15 12.24
N LEU A 133 28.00 -17.68 12.74
CA LEU A 133 27.01 -16.89 13.50
C LEU A 133 27.65 -16.24 14.73
N VAL A 134 28.40 -17.04 15.50
CA VAL A 134 29.16 -16.62 16.67
C VAL A 134 30.16 -15.51 16.34
N ALA A 135 30.90 -15.63 15.23
CA ALA A 135 31.86 -14.61 14.81
C ALA A 135 31.18 -13.28 14.44
N VAL A 136 30.03 -13.32 13.77
CA VAL A 136 29.25 -12.12 13.42
C VAL A 136 28.63 -11.49 14.67
N LEU A 137 28.07 -12.30 15.58
CA LEU A 137 27.56 -11.82 16.87
C LEU A 137 28.66 -11.17 17.70
N LYS A 138 29.87 -11.74 17.67
CA LYS A 138 31.03 -11.13 18.31
C LYS A 138 31.35 -9.77 17.72
N LEU A 139 31.36 -9.63 16.40
CA LEU A 139 31.58 -8.34 15.74
C LEU A 139 30.50 -7.32 16.12
N SER A 140 29.23 -7.73 16.11
CA SER A 140 28.10 -6.90 16.56
C SER A 140 28.25 -6.45 18.02
N GLU A 141 28.73 -7.33 18.89
CA GLU A 141 28.99 -7.00 20.28
C GLU A 141 30.17 -6.04 20.43
N THR A 142 31.22 -6.18 19.62
CA THR A 142 32.33 -5.24 19.61
C THR A 142 31.90 -3.85 19.11
N GLU A 143 31.02 -3.77 18.12
CA GLU A 143 30.41 -2.51 17.67
C GLU A 143 29.58 -1.87 18.79
N ARG A 144 28.69 -2.66 19.43
CA ARG A 144 27.88 -2.16 20.55
C ARG A 144 28.75 -1.60 21.69
N HIS A 145 29.84 -2.29 22.01
CA HIS A 145 30.80 -1.84 23.02
C HIS A 145 31.52 -0.53 22.64
N LEU A 146 31.88 -0.37 21.36
CA LEU A 146 32.44 0.87 20.83
C LEU A 146 31.46 2.03 20.93
N CYS A 147 30.22 1.81 20.51
CA CYS A 147 29.14 2.80 20.59
C CYS A 147 28.93 3.27 22.03
N ASN A 148 28.85 2.33 22.99
CA ASN A 148 28.66 2.64 24.40
C ASN A 148 29.83 3.43 25.02
N LYS A 149 31.04 3.28 24.48
CA LYS A 149 32.23 4.06 24.89
C LYS A 149 32.39 5.39 24.16
N GLY A 150 31.51 5.71 23.21
CA GLY A 150 31.64 6.89 22.35
C GLY A 150 32.80 6.79 21.35
N GLN A 151 33.30 5.59 21.08
CA GLN A 151 34.44 5.33 20.19
C GLN A 151 33.97 4.85 18.80
N PHE A 152 32.93 5.48 18.25
CA PHE A 152 32.34 5.07 16.97
C PHE A 152 33.30 5.25 15.78
N GLU A 153 34.33 6.09 15.91
CA GLU A 153 35.36 6.31 14.89
C GLU A 153 36.15 5.05 14.49
N TYR A 154 36.17 4.01 15.35
CA TYR A 154 36.86 2.76 15.05
C TYR A 154 36.10 1.87 14.06
N ILE A 155 34.79 2.06 13.91
CA ILE A 155 33.99 1.25 12.99
C ILE A 155 33.43 2.14 11.89
N SER A 156 33.67 1.74 10.65
CA SER A 156 33.12 2.48 9.52
C SER A 156 31.60 2.31 9.45
N VAL A 157 30.90 3.35 9.01
CA VAL A 157 29.46 3.31 8.69
C VAL A 157 29.16 2.14 7.74
N GLN A 158 30.03 1.91 6.76
CA GLN A 158 29.88 0.84 5.78
C GLN A 158 29.91 -0.57 6.42
N VAL A 159 30.74 -0.78 7.44
CA VAL A 159 30.75 -2.03 8.22
C VAL A 159 29.47 -2.16 9.03
N ALA A 160 28.98 -1.08 9.66
CA ALA A 160 27.71 -1.10 10.40
C ALA A 160 26.51 -1.45 9.49
N VAL A 161 26.46 -0.89 8.28
CA VAL A 161 25.47 -1.25 7.23
C VAL A 161 25.56 -2.74 6.89
N SER A 162 26.77 -3.23 6.58
CA SER A 162 26.98 -4.61 6.12
C SER A 162 26.73 -5.64 7.21
N LEU A 163 27.06 -5.30 8.45
CA LEU A 163 26.79 -6.13 9.61
C LEU A 163 25.28 -6.21 9.89
N THR A 164 24.58 -5.09 9.83
CA THR A 164 23.11 -5.04 10.01
C THR A 164 22.41 -5.80 8.88
N TRP A 165 22.85 -5.62 7.63
CA TRP A 165 22.41 -6.39 6.47
C TRP A 165 22.60 -7.90 6.66
N PHE A 166 23.76 -8.32 7.17
CA PHE A 166 24.04 -9.73 7.42
C PHE A 166 23.10 -10.30 8.48
N ILE A 167 22.95 -9.61 9.61
CA ILE A 167 22.05 -9.98 10.70
C ILE A 167 20.61 -10.09 10.19
N ARG A 168 20.17 -9.17 9.33
CA ARG A 168 18.86 -9.22 8.69
C ARG A 168 18.69 -10.46 7.81
N ARG A 169 19.70 -10.83 7.01
CA ARG A 169 19.66 -12.06 6.20
C ARG A 169 19.64 -13.31 7.08
N LEU A 170 20.37 -13.32 8.18
CA LEU A 170 20.27 -14.41 9.17
C LEU A 170 18.88 -14.51 9.78
N ALA A 171 18.34 -13.40 10.28
CA ALA A 171 17.00 -13.35 10.87
C ALA A 171 15.94 -13.80 9.86
N ALA A 172 16.08 -13.43 8.58
CA ALA A 172 15.15 -13.81 7.53
C ALA A 172 15.20 -15.31 7.18
N ASN A 173 16.38 -15.93 7.08
CA ASN A 173 16.53 -17.30 6.58
C ASN A 173 16.62 -18.36 7.69
N TYR A 174 17.34 -18.06 8.77
CA TYR A 174 17.71 -19.04 9.79
C TYR A 174 16.82 -18.98 11.04
N LEU A 175 16.35 -17.79 11.44
CA LEU A 175 15.67 -17.64 12.72
C LEU A 175 14.23 -18.14 12.63
N GLY A 176 13.90 -19.21 13.37
CA GLY A 176 12.58 -19.85 13.36
C GLY A 176 12.20 -20.47 12.01
N PHE A 177 13.17 -21.04 11.29
CA PHE A 177 12.91 -21.60 9.96
C PHE A 177 11.88 -22.74 10.01
N ASP A 178 11.11 -22.89 8.93
CA ASP A 178 10.07 -23.91 8.85
C ASP A 178 10.64 -25.24 8.37
N GLU A 179 10.68 -26.24 9.26
CA GLU A 179 11.27 -27.55 8.97
C GLU A 179 10.55 -28.27 7.81
N GLN A 180 9.25 -27.98 7.59
CA GLN A 180 8.45 -28.57 6.52
C GLN A 180 8.89 -28.15 5.11
N SER A 181 9.67 -27.05 5.01
CA SER A 181 10.17 -26.56 3.72
C SER A 181 11.39 -27.31 3.20
N TYR A 182 11.95 -28.25 3.98
CA TYR A 182 13.15 -29.01 3.61
C TYR A 182 12.87 -30.52 3.56
N LYS A 183 13.59 -31.21 2.67
CA LYS A 183 13.57 -32.68 2.60
C LYS A 183 14.32 -33.29 3.78
N ASP A 184 15.50 -32.75 4.08
CA ASP A 184 16.39 -33.17 5.17
C ASP A 184 16.76 -31.95 6.01
N VAL A 185 16.56 -32.03 7.32
CA VAL A 185 16.81 -30.93 8.27
C VAL A 185 17.96 -31.28 9.21
N SER A 186 18.93 -30.38 9.32
CA SER A 186 20.01 -30.48 10.31
C SER A 186 19.49 -30.39 11.73
N GLN A 187 19.74 -31.46 12.51
CA GLN A 187 19.43 -31.49 13.94
C GLN A 187 20.14 -30.35 14.68
N THR A 188 21.37 -29.98 14.28
CA THR A 188 22.08 -28.86 14.89
C THR A 188 21.37 -27.54 14.62
N LEU A 189 20.93 -27.28 13.39
CA LEU A 189 20.23 -26.04 13.07
C LEU A 189 18.82 -26.00 13.66
N SER A 190 18.09 -27.12 13.66
CA SER A 190 16.76 -27.23 14.27
C SER A 190 16.82 -26.95 15.77
N VAL A 191 17.74 -27.57 16.51
CA VAL A 191 17.89 -27.35 17.96
C VAL A 191 18.31 -25.92 18.29
N LEU A 192 19.19 -25.30 17.48
CA LEU A 192 19.73 -23.97 17.76
C LEU A 192 18.82 -22.83 17.27
N LEU A 193 18.18 -22.97 16.11
CA LEU A 193 17.53 -21.87 15.41
C LEU A 193 16.11 -22.21 14.93
N GLY A 194 15.67 -23.45 15.11
CA GLY A 194 14.31 -23.88 14.82
C GLY A 194 13.28 -23.28 15.77
N LYS A 195 12.01 -23.54 15.47
CA LYS A 195 10.86 -23.04 16.23
C LYS A 195 10.90 -23.54 17.68
N GLY A 196 10.78 -22.61 18.64
CA GLY A 196 10.77 -22.93 20.07
C GLY A 196 12.14 -23.18 20.71
N SER A 197 13.25 -22.95 20.00
CA SER A 197 14.60 -23.06 20.58
C SER A 197 14.90 -21.92 21.58
N GLU A 198 15.72 -22.19 22.60
CA GLU A 198 16.15 -21.16 23.57
C GLU A 198 16.98 -20.05 22.89
N MET A 199 17.78 -20.42 21.88
CA MET A 199 18.61 -19.49 21.15
C MET A 199 17.79 -18.59 20.19
N LEU A 200 16.63 -19.04 19.70
CA LEU A 200 15.67 -18.18 19.00
C LEU A 200 15.23 -17.00 19.88
N GLU A 201 14.80 -17.26 21.11
CA GLU A 201 14.38 -16.21 22.05
C GLU A 201 15.53 -15.25 22.36
N PHE A 202 16.69 -15.80 22.65
CA PHE A 202 17.88 -15.01 22.95
C PHE A 202 18.32 -14.11 21.79
N LEU A 203 18.45 -14.66 20.58
CA LEU A 203 18.87 -13.90 19.39
C LEU A 203 17.84 -12.85 18.98
N THR A 204 16.55 -13.16 19.11
CA THR A 204 15.48 -12.19 18.81
C THR A 204 15.58 -10.98 19.73
N ASN A 205 15.77 -11.20 21.04
CA ASN A 205 15.97 -10.12 22.00
C ASN A 205 17.27 -9.34 21.75
N TYR A 206 18.34 -10.03 21.38
CA TYR A 206 19.59 -9.38 21.02
C TYR A 206 19.45 -8.52 19.77
N PHE A 207 18.82 -9.01 18.70
CA PHE A 207 18.60 -8.23 17.48
C PHE A 207 17.68 -7.04 17.69
N LEU A 208 16.67 -7.16 18.57
CA LEU A 208 15.89 -5.99 19.00
C LEU A 208 16.77 -4.95 19.72
N SER A 209 17.65 -5.40 20.62
CA SER A 209 18.60 -4.48 21.28
C SER A 209 19.53 -3.80 20.28
N LYS A 210 19.99 -4.53 19.26
CA LYS A 210 20.81 -4.00 18.16
C LYS A 210 20.05 -2.94 17.35
N VAL A 211 18.77 -3.17 17.05
CA VAL A 211 17.91 -2.17 16.40
C VAL A 211 17.86 -0.89 17.23
N VAL A 212 17.57 -0.99 18.53
CA VAL A 212 17.49 0.18 19.42
C VAL A 212 18.83 0.91 19.51
N THR A 213 19.95 0.19 19.66
CA THR A 213 21.29 0.81 19.70
C THR A 213 21.61 1.53 18.40
N ASN A 214 21.31 0.93 17.25
CA ASN A 214 21.55 1.56 15.95
C ASN A 214 20.71 2.84 15.78
N LEU A 215 19.42 2.79 16.12
CA LEU A 215 18.54 3.97 16.05
C LEU A 215 18.99 5.10 16.98
N GLN A 216 19.62 4.76 18.11
CA GLN A 216 20.13 5.75 19.06
C GLN A 216 21.45 6.39 18.60
N MET A 217 22.35 5.59 18.04
CA MET A 217 23.74 5.99 17.78
C MET A 217 23.98 6.44 16.34
N TRP A 218 23.27 5.85 15.38
CA TRP A 218 23.45 6.07 13.95
C TRP A 218 22.30 6.86 13.33
N ALA A 219 21.53 7.63 14.11
CA ALA A 219 20.34 8.35 13.64
C ALA A 219 20.59 9.31 12.45
N SER A 220 21.83 9.81 12.29
CA SER A 220 22.26 10.63 11.15
C SER A 220 22.61 9.84 9.89
N GLU A 221 22.90 8.54 10.01
CA GLU A 221 23.40 7.71 8.91
C GLU A 221 22.26 6.95 8.23
N SER A 222 21.71 7.55 7.17
CA SER A 222 20.51 7.05 6.49
C SER A 222 20.58 5.59 6.04
N ASP A 223 21.72 5.13 5.54
CA ASP A 223 21.91 3.74 5.08
C ASP A 223 21.89 2.73 6.24
N VAL A 224 22.47 3.09 7.40
CA VAL A 224 22.44 2.23 8.59
C VAL A 224 21.01 2.14 9.10
N ILE A 225 20.29 3.26 9.12
CA ILE A 225 18.90 3.31 9.62
C ILE A 225 17.96 2.56 8.70
N LYS A 226 18.16 2.63 7.38
CA LYS A 226 17.42 1.82 6.40
C LYS A 226 17.55 0.32 6.71
N GLU A 227 18.78 -0.19 6.77
CA GLU A 227 19.01 -1.61 7.06
C GLU A 227 18.53 -2.01 8.45
N THR A 228 18.59 -1.08 9.41
CA THR A 228 18.08 -1.29 10.78
C THR A 228 16.55 -1.39 10.81
N ALA A 229 15.85 -0.52 10.08
CA ALA A 229 14.39 -0.56 9.96
C ALA A 229 13.94 -1.85 9.24
N ASP A 230 14.64 -2.24 8.17
CA ASP A 230 14.38 -3.50 7.47
C ASP A 230 14.64 -4.73 8.35
N LEU A 231 15.67 -4.69 9.21
CA LEU A 231 15.92 -5.74 10.20
C LEU A 231 14.74 -5.85 11.17
N PHE A 232 14.28 -4.72 11.71
CA PHE A 232 13.14 -4.70 12.62
C PHE A 232 11.87 -5.25 11.97
N VAL A 233 11.53 -4.81 10.75
CA VAL A 233 10.39 -5.35 9.99
C VAL A 233 10.53 -6.85 9.74
N THR A 234 11.74 -7.34 9.43
CA THR A 234 12.01 -8.78 9.24
C THR A 234 11.69 -9.58 10.50
N LEU A 235 12.03 -9.06 11.67
CA LEU A 235 11.72 -9.67 12.96
C LEU A 235 10.22 -9.61 13.28
N SER A 236 9.55 -8.52 12.93
CA SER A 236 8.11 -8.33 13.22
C SER A 236 7.18 -9.18 12.36
N ILE A 237 7.55 -9.48 11.11
CA ILE A 237 6.72 -10.27 10.20
C ILE A 237 6.65 -11.74 10.63
N LYS A 238 7.74 -12.29 11.17
CA LYS A 238 7.79 -13.68 11.61
C LYS A 238 7.04 -13.85 12.93
N LYS A 239 6.00 -14.67 12.91
CA LYS A 239 5.14 -14.93 14.08
C LYS A 239 5.91 -15.38 15.34
N ASP A 240 6.89 -16.26 15.17
CA ASP A 240 7.67 -16.78 16.30
C ASP A 240 8.50 -15.66 16.95
N SER A 241 9.19 -14.86 16.13
CA SER A 241 9.98 -13.70 16.57
C SER A 241 9.10 -12.59 17.17
N SER A 242 7.98 -12.25 16.53
CA SER A 242 7.07 -11.21 16.99
C SER A 242 6.47 -11.54 18.36
N SER A 243 6.21 -12.82 18.65
CA SER A 243 5.71 -13.27 19.95
C SER A 243 6.70 -13.07 21.11
N ILE A 244 7.99 -13.01 20.78
CA ILE A 244 9.08 -12.79 21.72
C ILE A 244 9.32 -11.30 21.91
N ILE A 245 9.35 -10.52 20.82
CA ILE A 245 9.64 -9.08 20.82
C ILE A 245 8.65 -8.30 21.67
N ILE A 246 7.35 -8.62 21.59
CA ILE A 246 6.32 -7.91 22.34
C ILE A 246 6.49 -8.03 23.86
N LYS A 247 7.03 -9.16 24.32
CA LYS A 247 7.25 -9.40 25.76
C LYS A 247 8.40 -8.55 26.31
N ASN A 248 9.21 -7.96 25.43
CA ASN A 248 10.38 -7.18 25.80
C ASN A 248 10.02 -5.69 25.99
N ASP A 249 10.32 -5.13 27.15
CA ASP A 249 10.07 -3.71 27.45
C ASP A 249 10.76 -2.76 26.46
N LEU A 250 11.91 -3.16 25.89
CA LEU A 250 12.62 -2.38 24.88
C LEU A 250 11.74 -2.11 23.64
N PHE A 251 10.88 -3.06 23.26
CA PHE A 251 9.95 -2.86 22.14
C PHE A 251 8.95 -1.72 22.42
N TRP A 252 8.37 -1.69 23.63
CA TRP A 252 7.40 -0.66 23.98
C TRP A 252 8.05 0.71 24.18
N THR A 253 9.28 0.76 24.70
CA THR A 253 10.05 2.02 24.75
C THR A 253 10.36 2.53 23.35
N LEU A 254 10.75 1.65 22.42
CA LEU A 254 10.96 2.00 21.02
C LEU A 254 9.66 2.52 20.39
N ALA A 255 8.55 1.81 20.56
CA ALA A 255 7.26 2.20 20.01
C ALA A 255 6.86 3.61 20.48
N ASN A 256 6.89 3.86 21.79
CA ASN A 256 6.58 5.17 22.35
C ASN A 256 7.48 6.28 21.80
N ASN A 257 8.79 6.04 21.66
CA ASN A 257 9.72 7.03 21.12
C ASN A 257 9.43 7.35 19.65
N VAL A 258 9.07 6.34 18.84
CA VAL A 258 8.71 6.51 17.42
C VAL A 258 7.43 7.34 17.29
N ILE A 259 6.40 7.02 18.07
CA ILE A 259 5.07 7.66 17.98
C ILE A 259 5.10 9.09 18.52
N THR A 260 5.87 9.32 19.58
CA THR A 260 6.05 10.66 20.16
C THR A 260 7.04 11.51 19.36
N ASN A 261 7.75 10.92 18.38
CA ASN A 261 8.75 11.57 17.53
C ASN A 261 9.81 12.33 18.35
N GLN A 262 10.30 11.71 19.43
CA GLN A 262 11.33 12.29 20.30
C GLN A 262 12.73 12.08 19.73
N MET A 263 13.70 12.89 20.18
CA MET A 263 15.12 12.67 19.85
C MET A 263 15.59 11.29 20.36
N PRO A 264 16.43 10.55 19.59
CA PRO A 264 17.04 10.93 18.32
C PRO A 264 16.19 10.58 17.08
N ILE A 265 15.02 9.97 17.24
CA ILE A 265 14.16 9.50 16.14
C ILE A 265 13.70 10.66 15.25
N GLN A 266 13.58 11.87 15.80
CA GLN A 266 13.27 13.06 15.00
C GLN A 266 14.23 13.27 13.82
N LEU A 267 15.51 12.88 13.94
CA LEU A 267 16.53 13.02 12.90
C LEU A 267 16.39 12.02 11.74
N ILE A 268 15.59 10.97 11.94
CA ILE A 268 15.43 9.88 10.98
C ILE A 268 14.50 10.32 9.85
N ASN A 269 14.77 9.85 8.62
CA ASN A 269 13.90 10.07 7.46
C ASN A 269 12.51 9.47 7.67
N GLU A 270 11.47 10.13 7.15
CA GLU A 270 10.07 9.71 7.31
C GLU A 270 9.78 8.32 6.73
N GLU A 271 10.42 7.95 5.63
CA GLU A 271 10.32 6.60 5.03
C GLU A 271 10.68 5.50 6.05
N TYR A 272 11.76 5.71 6.82
CA TYR A 272 12.22 4.72 7.79
C TYR A 272 11.38 4.74 9.06
N LYS A 273 10.85 5.90 9.47
CA LYS A 273 9.85 5.98 10.56
C LYS A 273 8.60 5.17 10.20
N ARG A 274 8.10 5.30 8.96
CA ARG A 274 6.99 4.49 8.44
C ARG A 274 7.29 2.99 8.52
N LEU A 275 8.50 2.56 8.14
CA LEU A 275 8.92 1.16 8.29
C LEU A 275 8.97 0.69 9.75
N LEU A 276 9.42 1.53 10.69
CA LEU A 276 9.39 1.20 12.12
C LEU A 276 7.95 1.05 12.62
N ILE A 277 7.04 1.93 12.22
CA ILE A 277 5.63 1.84 12.61
C ILE A 277 4.99 0.58 12.02
N LYS A 278 5.28 0.24 10.76
CA LYS A 278 4.90 -1.02 10.13
C LYS A 278 5.39 -2.23 10.92
N GLY A 279 6.63 -2.21 11.40
CA GLY A 279 7.17 -3.28 12.23
C GLY A 279 6.47 -3.37 13.60
N ILE A 280 6.11 -2.23 14.21
CA ILE A 280 5.40 -2.20 15.49
C ILE A 280 3.99 -2.78 15.32
N THR A 281 3.25 -2.37 14.28
CA THR A 281 1.89 -2.86 14.02
C THR A 281 1.88 -4.34 13.66
N CYS A 282 2.78 -4.80 12.79
CA CYS A 282 2.93 -6.23 12.47
C CYS A 282 3.10 -7.05 13.75
N SER A 283 4.01 -6.62 14.64
CA SER A 283 4.26 -7.32 15.89
C SER A 283 2.99 -7.40 16.73
N CYS A 284 2.35 -6.25 17.00
CA CYS A 284 1.16 -6.16 17.86
C CYS A 284 0.00 -7.00 17.33
N LEU A 285 -0.23 -6.98 16.02
CA LEU A 285 -1.35 -7.69 15.42
C LEU A 285 -1.11 -9.18 15.32
N ASN A 286 0.10 -9.62 14.97
CA ASN A 286 0.45 -11.06 14.88
C ASN A 286 0.19 -11.83 16.18
N ASN A 287 0.15 -11.13 17.32
CA ASN A 287 -0.10 -11.71 18.63
C ASN A 287 -1.57 -11.55 19.04
N SER A 288 -2.26 -12.67 19.22
CA SER A 288 -3.72 -12.74 19.40
C SER A 288 -4.23 -12.50 20.83
N SER A 289 -3.40 -11.98 21.74
CA SER A 289 -3.84 -11.74 23.13
C SER A 289 -4.48 -10.36 23.28
N ASP A 290 -5.64 -10.31 23.93
CA ASP A 290 -6.37 -9.06 24.18
C ASP A 290 -5.56 -8.03 24.98
N GLU A 291 -4.65 -8.47 25.85
CA GLU A 291 -3.79 -7.59 26.64
C GLU A 291 -2.86 -6.71 25.77
N TYR A 292 -2.15 -7.32 24.81
CA TYR A 292 -1.26 -6.57 23.92
C TYR A 292 -2.02 -5.71 22.92
N ARG A 293 -3.23 -6.11 22.51
CA ARG A 293 -4.13 -5.28 21.70
C ARG A 293 -4.57 -4.02 22.46
N LEU A 294 -5.02 -4.18 23.71
CA LEU A 294 -5.37 -3.05 24.57
C LEU A 294 -4.20 -2.12 24.84
N HIS A 295 -2.99 -2.68 25.02
CA HIS A 295 -1.79 -1.87 25.19
C HIS A 295 -1.43 -1.11 23.90
N PHE A 296 -1.55 -1.75 22.74
CA PHE A 296 -1.37 -1.13 21.42
C PHE A 296 -2.36 0.03 21.21
N ASP A 297 -3.64 -0.16 21.54
CA ASP A 297 -4.66 0.90 21.45
C ASP A 297 -4.30 2.13 22.27
N ARG A 298 -3.91 1.92 23.54
CA ARG A 298 -3.59 3.01 24.46
C ARG A 298 -2.28 3.72 24.13
N SER A 299 -1.26 2.96 23.75
CA SER A 299 0.09 3.51 23.52
C SER A 299 0.29 4.06 22.12
N ILE A 300 -0.47 3.59 21.12
CA ILE A 300 -0.23 3.92 19.72
C ILE A 300 -1.41 4.66 19.12
N PHE A 301 -2.55 4.00 18.97
CA PHE A 301 -3.71 4.59 18.31
C PHE A 301 -4.22 5.83 19.05
N GLN A 302 -4.37 5.76 20.36
CA GLN A 302 -4.88 6.88 21.15
C GLN A 302 -3.99 8.12 21.03
N ILE A 303 -2.66 7.94 21.05
CA ILE A 303 -1.71 9.06 20.92
C ILE A 303 -1.78 9.68 19.52
N LEU A 304 -1.80 8.86 18.46
CA LEU A 304 -1.91 9.34 17.08
C LEU A 304 -3.25 10.04 16.82
N ASN A 305 -4.35 9.47 17.31
CA ASN A 305 -5.69 10.04 17.19
C ASN A 305 -5.79 11.38 17.93
N GLN A 306 -5.26 11.47 19.16
CA GLN A 306 -5.26 12.73 19.91
C GLN A 306 -4.44 13.83 19.22
N ARG A 307 -3.27 13.50 18.67
CA ARG A 307 -2.44 14.44 17.93
C ARG A 307 -3.16 14.95 16.68
N LEU A 308 -3.69 14.04 15.87
CA LEU A 308 -4.42 14.38 14.65
C LEU A 308 -5.69 15.19 14.94
N HIS A 309 -6.48 14.77 15.93
CA HIS A 309 -7.67 15.50 16.37
C HIS A 309 -7.33 16.91 16.83
N SER A 310 -6.29 17.09 17.65
CA SER A 310 -5.88 18.42 18.14
C SER A 310 -5.51 19.39 17.01
N ILE A 311 -4.87 18.89 15.94
CA ILE A 311 -4.52 19.70 14.78
C ILE A 311 -5.80 20.10 14.03
N VAL A 312 -6.69 19.17 13.72
CA VAL A 312 -7.92 19.48 12.97
C VAL A 312 -8.86 20.38 13.77
N GLU A 313 -9.02 20.15 15.07
CA GLU A 313 -9.82 21.03 15.94
C GLU A 313 -9.25 22.45 15.99
N SER A 314 -7.91 22.59 16.06
CA SER A 314 -7.26 23.91 16.01
C SER A 314 -7.47 24.63 14.67
N ILE A 315 -7.51 23.90 13.55
CA ILE A 315 -7.82 24.44 12.23
C ILE A 315 -9.29 24.91 12.17
N HIS A 316 -10.23 24.07 12.62
CA HIS A 316 -11.66 24.40 12.62
C HIS A 316 -11.98 25.62 13.49
N THR A 317 -11.44 25.68 14.70
CA THR A 317 -11.64 26.83 15.61
C THR A 317 -11.12 28.13 15.00
N LEU A 318 -9.99 28.12 14.30
CA LEU A 318 -9.47 29.30 13.60
C LEU A 318 -10.33 29.71 12.40
N LEU A 319 -10.81 28.75 11.61
CA LEU A 319 -11.72 29.02 10.50
C LEU A 319 -13.05 29.64 10.99
N GLU A 320 -13.57 29.19 12.13
CA GLU A 320 -14.75 29.79 12.76
C GLU A 320 -14.47 31.21 13.27
N GLN A 321 -13.32 31.44 13.91
CA GLN A 321 -12.92 32.78 14.36
C GLN A 321 -12.79 33.77 13.19
N ILE A 322 -12.27 33.32 12.03
CA ILE A 322 -12.19 34.14 10.81
C ILE A 322 -13.57 34.51 10.28
N LYS A 323 -14.52 33.56 10.29
CA LYS A 323 -15.90 33.81 9.83
C LYS A 323 -16.63 34.82 10.71
N LEU A 324 -16.37 34.83 12.02
CA LEU A 324 -17.03 35.72 12.98
C LEU A 324 -16.39 37.12 13.07
N ASN A 325 -15.07 37.26 12.91
CA ASN A 325 -14.35 38.53 13.12
C ASN A 325 -13.86 39.19 11.82
N ASN A 326 -14.69 40.06 11.22
CA ASN A 326 -14.31 40.84 10.04
C ASN A 326 -13.24 41.93 10.30
N ASN A 327 -13.04 42.39 11.54
CA ASN A 327 -12.16 43.52 11.88
C ASN A 327 -10.70 43.13 12.22
N ASN A 328 -10.44 41.86 12.57
CA ASN A 328 -9.10 41.37 12.98
C ASN A 328 -8.43 40.48 11.92
N LYS A 329 -8.68 40.75 10.63
CA LYS A 329 -8.14 39.93 9.52
C LYS A 329 -6.62 39.70 9.61
N ILE A 330 -5.85 40.70 10.04
CA ILE A 330 -4.38 40.64 10.11
C ILE A 330 -3.89 39.61 11.15
N HIS A 331 -4.52 39.53 12.32
CA HIS A 331 -4.14 38.53 13.33
C HIS A 331 -4.53 37.12 12.89
N CYS A 332 -5.70 36.97 12.26
CA CYS A 332 -6.13 35.68 11.74
C CYS A 332 -5.30 35.20 10.53
N THR A 333 -4.84 36.12 9.66
CA THR A 333 -3.92 35.75 8.57
C THR A 333 -2.56 35.31 9.09
N ASN A 334 -2.04 35.96 10.14
CA ASN A 334 -0.78 35.54 10.77
C ASN A 334 -0.93 34.18 11.48
N ALA A 335 -2.08 33.92 12.11
CA ALA A 335 -2.38 32.62 12.69
C ALA A 335 -2.57 31.52 11.62
N LEU A 336 -3.15 31.83 10.46
CA LEU A 336 -3.17 30.87 9.34
C LEU A 336 -1.77 30.59 8.81
N GLN A 337 -0.90 31.61 8.71
CA GLN A 337 0.50 31.42 8.31
C GLN A 337 1.28 30.47 9.22
N THR A 338 0.90 30.33 10.51
CA THR A 338 1.56 29.33 11.38
C THR A 338 1.23 27.89 11.00
N PHE A 339 0.04 27.61 10.46
CA PHE A 339 -0.32 26.27 9.95
C PHE A 339 0.38 25.93 8.65
N TYR A 340 0.76 26.95 7.88
CA TYR A 340 1.58 26.81 6.68
C TYR A 340 3.09 26.86 6.96
N SER A 341 3.50 26.87 8.23
CA SER A 341 4.93 26.81 8.57
C SER A 341 5.50 25.42 8.30
N GLU A 342 6.76 25.35 7.87
CA GLU A 342 7.46 24.08 7.57
C GLU A 342 7.41 23.08 8.75
N ASN A 343 7.42 23.57 9.98
CA ASN A 343 7.32 22.72 11.18
C ASN A 343 5.97 22.02 11.29
N VAL A 344 4.85 22.72 11.03
CA VAL A 344 3.51 22.12 11.11
C VAL A 344 3.29 21.19 9.92
N LEU A 345 3.73 21.58 8.73
CA LEU A 345 3.69 20.73 7.53
C LEU A 345 4.48 19.43 7.75
N SER A 346 5.69 19.51 8.30
CA SER A 346 6.49 18.34 8.68
C SER A 346 5.75 17.46 9.71
N GLN A 347 5.15 18.05 10.75
CA GLN A 347 4.37 17.30 11.74
C GLN A 347 3.19 16.56 11.11
N ILE A 348 2.47 17.18 10.19
CA ILE A 348 1.36 16.56 9.47
C ILE A 348 1.88 15.43 8.58
N SER A 349 2.95 15.65 7.83
CA SER A 349 3.62 14.60 7.05
C SER A 349 4.04 13.41 7.93
N THR A 350 4.60 13.66 9.11
CA THR A 350 4.99 12.58 10.05
C THR A 350 3.78 11.79 10.54
N LEU A 351 2.66 12.47 10.81
CA LEU A 351 1.43 11.84 11.28
C LEU A 351 0.80 11.00 10.18
N ILE A 352 0.68 11.53 8.96
CA ILE A 352 0.07 10.79 7.85
C ILE A 352 0.96 9.60 7.45
N ASN A 353 2.28 9.75 7.42
CA ASN A 353 3.21 8.63 7.22
C ASN A 353 3.12 7.59 8.34
N SER A 354 2.82 8.02 9.57
CA SER A 354 2.55 7.09 10.68
C SER A 354 1.31 6.24 10.39
N TYR A 355 0.21 6.84 9.93
CA TYR A 355 -0.98 6.09 9.49
C TYR A 355 -0.68 5.17 8.30
N CYS A 356 0.13 5.59 7.34
CA CYS A 356 0.57 4.73 6.24
C CYS A 356 1.28 3.48 6.79
N GLY A 357 2.20 3.65 7.75
CA GLY A 357 2.89 2.54 8.40
C GLY A 357 1.94 1.62 9.19
N LEU A 358 0.91 2.17 9.83
CA LEU A 358 -0.11 1.38 10.52
C LEU A 358 -0.83 0.43 9.55
N ILE A 359 -1.30 0.96 8.42
CA ILE A 359 -2.04 0.20 7.39
C ILE A 359 -1.15 -0.84 6.71
N GLU A 360 0.07 -0.46 6.35
CA GLU A 360 1.01 -1.39 5.72
C GLU A 360 1.34 -2.59 6.60
N GLY A 361 1.49 -2.39 7.92
CA GLY A 361 1.73 -3.52 8.82
C GLY A 361 0.48 -4.37 9.05
N GLY A 362 -0.71 -3.80 8.83
CA GLY A 362 -1.98 -4.53 8.79
C GLY A 362 -2.13 -5.48 7.61
N SER A 363 -1.68 -5.05 6.43
CA SER A 363 -1.84 -5.80 5.17
C SER A 363 -1.27 -7.22 5.18
N ARG A 364 -0.29 -7.49 6.06
CA ARG A 364 0.43 -8.78 6.15
C ARG A 364 -0.08 -9.67 7.29
N CYS A 365 -1.09 -9.22 8.02
CA CYS A 365 -1.69 -9.89 9.16
C CYS A 365 -2.93 -10.70 8.76
N SER A 366 -3.48 -11.49 9.69
CA SER A 366 -4.66 -12.32 9.41
C SER A 366 -5.93 -11.48 9.19
N SER A 367 -6.97 -12.07 8.59
CA SER A 367 -8.20 -11.34 8.22
C SER A 367 -8.88 -10.61 9.39
N GLU A 368 -8.85 -11.19 10.60
CA GLU A 368 -9.42 -10.58 11.82
C GLU A 368 -8.64 -9.36 12.33
N GLN A 369 -7.34 -9.29 12.02
CA GLN A 369 -6.48 -8.18 12.44
C GLN A 369 -6.59 -7.00 11.46
N ILE A 370 -6.82 -7.32 10.18
CA ILE A 370 -7.14 -6.35 9.12
C ILE A 370 -8.46 -5.65 9.44
N THR A 371 -9.49 -6.40 9.87
CA THR A 371 -10.79 -5.80 10.24
C THR A 371 -10.62 -4.80 11.40
N TYR A 372 -9.90 -5.21 12.45
CA TYR A 372 -9.64 -4.41 13.64
C TYR A 372 -8.90 -3.10 13.33
N LEU A 373 -7.79 -3.14 12.59
CA LEU A 373 -7.09 -1.91 12.20
C LEU A 373 -8.00 -1.00 11.37
N PHE A 374 -8.81 -1.58 10.50
CA PHE A 374 -9.69 -0.82 9.64
C PHE A 374 -10.74 -0.05 10.44
N GLU A 375 -11.40 -0.69 11.41
CA GLU A 375 -12.38 -0.05 12.31
C GLU A 375 -11.80 1.17 13.04
N HIS A 376 -10.59 1.03 13.60
CA HIS A 376 -9.91 2.13 14.29
C HIS A 376 -9.49 3.27 13.34
N SER A 377 -9.05 2.90 12.15
CA SER A 377 -8.59 3.84 11.13
C SER A 377 -9.74 4.61 10.46
N GLN A 378 -10.97 4.06 10.43
CA GLN A 378 -12.16 4.73 9.89
C GLN A 378 -12.50 6.02 10.64
N GLN A 379 -12.36 6.03 11.97
CA GLN A 379 -12.63 7.21 12.80
C GLN A 379 -11.71 8.39 12.45
N THR A 380 -10.53 8.11 11.89
CA THR A 380 -9.54 9.11 11.51
C THR A 380 -9.69 9.64 10.08
N LEU A 381 -10.46 8.93 9.25
CA LEU A 381 -10.58 9.23 7.83
C LEU A 381 -11.28 10.56 7.55
N GLN A 382 -12.27 10.92 8.38
CA GLN A 382 -12.94 12.23 8.28
C GLN A 382 -11.95 13.38 8.52
N TYR A 383 -11.10 13.26 9.54
CA TYR A 383 -10.08 14.27 9.83
C TYR A 383 -9.02 14.37 8.72
N ILE A 384 -8.69 13.25 8.06
CA ILE A 384 -7.78 13.24 6.90
C ILE A 384 -8.42 13.98 5.71
N LEU A 385 -9.74 13.83 5.50
CA LEU A 385 -10.47 14.60 4.50
C LEU A 385 -10.51 16.09 4.81
N ASP A 386 -10.72 16.46 6.08
CA ASP A 386 -10.67 17.87 6.51
C ASP A 386 -9.26 18.48 6.26
N LEU A 387 -8.19 17.71 6.49
CA LEU A 387 -6.81 18.10 6.17
C LEU A 387 -6.58 18.24 4.66
N PHE A 388 -7.11 17.32 3.86
CA PHE A 388 -7.07 17.40 2.39
C PHE A 388 -7.78 18.65 1.89
N ASP A 389 -8.89 19.01 2.54
CA ASP A 389 -9.62 20.23 2.26
C ASP A 389 -8.82 21.49 2.59
N PHE A 390 -8.12 21.49 3.72
CA PHE A 390 -7.32 22.64 4.14
C PHE A 390 -6.03 22.81 3.32
N TYR A 391 -5.30 21.71 3.02
CA TYR A 391 -3.98 21.74 2.38
C TYR A 391 -4.01 21.48 0.87
N HIS A 392 -5.15 21.60 0.20
CA HIS A 392 -5.32 21.33 -1.24
C HIS A 392 -4.31 22.03 -2.18
N ASN A 393 -3.71 23.15 -1.76
CA ASN A 393 -2.71 23.90 -2.54
C ASN A 393 -1.24 23.53 -2.23
N TYR A 394 -1.00 22.57 -1.34
CA TYR A 394 0.35 22.13 -0.94
C TYR A 394 0.62 20.72 -1.49
N CYS A 395 1.32 20.65 -2.62
CA CYS A 395 1.53 19.41 -3.38
C CYS A 395 2.09 18.27 -2.52
N ASP A 396 3.10 18.52 -1.69
CA ASP A 396 3.70 17.49 -0.82
C ASP A 396 2.69 16.90 0.18
N GLN A 397 1.83 17.73 0.76
CA GLN A 397 0.79 17.25 1.69
C GLN A 397 -0.30 16.47 0.97
N VAL A 398 -0.74 16.97 -0.18
CA VAL A 398 -1.70 16.30 -1.05
C VAL A 398 -1.18 14.93 -1.47
N GLN A 399 0.10 14.83 -1.87
CA GLN A 399 0.72 13.58 -2.27
C GLN A 399 0.72 12.53 -1.14
N ILE A 400 1.11 12.92 0.07
CA ILE A 400 1.15 12.01 1.22
C ILE A 400 -0.27 11.58 1.64
N ILE A 401 -1.26 12.49 1.58
CA ILE A 401 -2.66 12.16 1.85
C ILE A 401 -3.21 11.19 0.79
N LEU A 402 -2.90 11.41 -0.49
CA LEU A 402 -3.28 10.53 -1.58
C LEU A 402 -2.65 9.15 -1.45
N GLU A 403 -1.38 9.09 -1.03
CA GLU A 403 -0.71 7.83 -0.74
C GLU A 403 -1.43 7.07 0.37
N LEU A 404 -1.82 7.76 1.46
CA LEU A 404 -2.60 7.15 2.52
C LEU A 404 -3.94 6.59 1.99
N PHE A 405 -4.67 7.35 1.18
CA PHE A 405 -5.91 6.87 0.55
C PHE A 405 -5.67 5.65 -0.36
N SER A 406 -4.56 5.61 -1.09
CA SER A 406 -4.20 4.46 -1.92
C SER A 406 -3.97 3.19 -1.10
N LEU A 407 -3.28 3.31 0.04
CA LEU A 407 -3.07 2.21 0.98
C LEU A 407 -4.39 1.75 1.62
N TYR A 408 -5.28 2.68 1.96
CA TYR A 408 -6.63 2.34 2.42
C TYR A 408 -7.39 1.54 1.36
N ALA A 409 -7.35 1.96 0.09
CA ALA A 409 -8.02 1.25 -1.00
C ALA A 409 -7.45 -0.18 -1.18
N GLU A 410 -6.13 -0.34 -1.12
CA GLU A 410 -5.48 -1.66 -1.15
C GLU A 410 -5.90 -2.52 0.06
N HIS A 411 -5.97 -1.93 1.25
CA HIS A 411 -6.40 -2.64 2.45
C HIS A 411 -7.87 -3.10 2.38
N VAL A 412 -8.77 -2.29 1.79
CA VAL A 412 -10.16 -2.68 1.49
C VAL A 412 -10.18 -3.84 0.47
N LEU A 413 -9.30 -3.85 -0.52
CA LEU A 413 -9.16 -4.98 -1.45
C LEU A 413 -8.71 -6.27 -0.76
N ILE A 414 -7.75 -6.20 0.16
CA ILE A 414 -7.29 -7.37 0.90
C ILE A 414 -8.41 -7.87 1.81
N PHE A 415 -9.08 -6.97 2.53
CA PHE A 415 -10.24 -7.29 3.35
C PHE A 415 -11.34 -8.01 2.54
N THR A 416 -11.69 -7.47 1.38
CA THR A 416 -12.73 -8.03 0.51
C THR A 416 -12.35 -9.38 -0.05
N LYS A 417 -11.11 -9.58 -0.51
CA LYS A 417 -10.61 -10.90 -0.92
C LYS A 417 -10.66 -11.91 0.22
N CYS A 418 -10.25 -11.51 1.43
CA CYS A 418 -10.28 -12.34 2.63
C CYS A 418 -11.70 -12.71 3.09
N ASN A 419 -12.69 -11.88 2.75
CA ASN A 419 -14.09 -12.06 3.09
C ASN A 419 -14.95 -12.51 1.90
N TYR A 420 -14.37 -12.66 0.70
CA TYR A 420 -15.05 -13.12 -0.50
C TYR A 420 -15.56 -14.54 -0.29
N GLY A 421 -16.89 -14.72 -0.35
CA GLY A 421 -17.55 -16.00 -0.13
C GLY A 421 -17.77 -16.40 1.34
N LYS A 422 -17.32 -15.61 2.32
CA LYS A 422 -17.69 -15.80 3.72
C LYS A 422 -19.07 -15.20 3.97
N LYS A 423 -20.09 -16.03 4.17
CA LYS A 423 -21.34 -15.58 4.82
C LYS A 423 -21.03 -15.36 6.29
N THR A 424 -20.77 -14.12 6.67
CA THR A 424 -20.52 -13.75 8.07
C THR A 424 -21.78 -14.06 8.89
N LYS A 425 -21.57 -14.64 10.08
CA LYS A 425 -22.63 -14.92 11.07
C LYS A 425 -22.93 -13.71 11.96
N GLU A 426 -22.18 -12.63 11.80
CA GLU A 426 -22.31 -11.40 12.57
C GLU A 426 -23.38 -10.50 11.97
N ILE A 427 -24.25 -9.99 12.83
CA ILE A 427 -25.49 -9.29 12.46
C ILE A 427 -25.20 -7.93 11.77
N ASN A 428 -24.00 -7.37 11.94
CA ASN A 428 -23.63 -6.01 11.48
C ASN A 428 -22.49 -5.97 10.45
N ALA A 429 -21.87 -7.10 10.09
CA ALA A 429 -20.69 -7.12 9.22
C ALA A 429 -20.93 -6.51 7.83
N ASP A 430 -22.17 -6.58 7.33
CA ASP A 430 -22.55 -5.94 6.08
C ASP A 430 -22.65 -4.41 6.23
N GLU A 431 -23.16 -3.88 7.35
CA GLU A 431 -23.32 -2.43 7.57
C GLU A 431 -21.97 -1.69 7.64
N ASP A 432 -20.99 -2.27 8.33
CA ASP A 432 -19.65 -1.69 8.41
C ASP A 432 -18.96 -1.70 7.03
N PHE A 433 -19.00 -2.83 6.33
CA PHE A 433 -18.46 -2.96 4.97
C PHE A 433 -19.06 -1.93 3.98
N ASN A 434 -20.37 -1.69 4.10
CA ASN A 434 -21.10 -0.71 3.31
C ASN A 434 -20.65 0.73 3.61
N ALA A 435 -20.45 1.08 4.89
CA ALA A 435 -19.90 2.37 5.28
C ALA A 435 -18.49 2.60 4.70
N HIS A 436 -17.71 1.53 4.60
CA HIS A 436 -16.33 1.58 4.08
C HIS A 436 -16.29 1.91 2.58
N ILE A 437 -17.10 1.20 1.77
CA ILE A 437 -17.23 1.49 0.34
C ILE A 437 -17.79 2.89 0.11
N TYR A 438 -18.79 3.31 0.89
CA TYR A 438 -19.33 4.65 0.82
C TYR A 438 -18.24 5.72 0.98
N THR A 439 -17.35 5.53 1.97
CA THR A 439 -16.33 6.53 2.30
C THR A 439 -15.27 6.61 1.21
N LEU A 440 -14.81 5.47 0.68
CA LEU A 440 -13.89 5.42 -0.45
C LEU A 440 -14.47 6.11 -1.69
N LEU A 441 -15.73 5.84 -2.04
CA LEU A 441 -16.42 6.52 -3.13
C LEU A 441 -16.55 8.03 -2.88
N ASN A 442 -16.78 8.44 -1.63
CA ASN A 442 -16.87 9.85 -1.28
C ASN A 442 -15.50 10.55 -1.40
N CYS A 443 -14.41 9.90 -1.01
CA CYS A 443 -13.05 10.42 -1.23
C CYS A 443 -12.76 10.62 -2.72
N LEU A 444 -13.12 9.65 -3.56
CA LEU A 444 -12.98 9.75 -5.02
C LEU A 444 -13.82 10.91 -5.60
N ASN A 445 -15.02 11.14 -5.06
CA ASN A 445 -15.85 12.30 -5.41
C ASN A 445 -15.19 13.63 -5.02
N HIS A 446 -14.62 13.73 -3.82
CA HIS A 446 -13.92 14.94 -3.37
C HIS A 446 -12.67 15.24 -4.19
N LEU A 447 -11.95 14.19 -4.61
CA LEU A 447 -10.80 14.31 -5.51
C LEU A 447 -11.21 14.86 -6.87
N LEU A 448 -12.28 14.32 -7.44
CA LEU A 448 -12.78 14.72 -8.75
C LEU A 448 -13.46 16.11 -8.73
N ALA A 449 -14.07 16.51 -7.62
CA ALA A 449 -14.66 17.84 -7.48
C ALA A 449 -13.63 18.98 -7.47
N LYS A 450 -12.35 18.66 -7.22
CA LYS A 450 -11.25 19.63 -7.18
C LYS A 450 -10.35 19.48 -8.42
N ASP A 451 -10.89 19.84 -9.58
CA ASP A 451 -10.19 19.97 -10.88
C ASP A 451 -8.96 20.92 -10.87
N PHE A 452 -8.60 21.52 -9.73
CA PHE A 452 -7.55 22.55 -9.59
C PHE A 452 -6.22 22.02 -9.03
N ILE A 453 -6.07 20.72 -8.78
CA ILE A 453 -4.76 20.17 -8.40
C ILE A 453 -3.91 20.09 -9.66
N ASP A 454 -3.24 21.19 -9.96
CA ASP A 454 -2.25 21.27 -11.03
C ASP A 454 -1.01 20.46 -10.60
N PHE A 455 -0.98 19.17 -10.98
CA PHE A 455 0.21 18.33 -10.81
C PHE A 455 1.37 18.79 -11.69
N SER A 456 1.17 19.79 -12.56
CA SER A 456 2.23 20.40 -13.34
C SER A 456 2.88 21.53 -12.55
N ASN A 457 3.92 21.20 -11.78
CA ASN A 457 5.17 21.97 -11.71
C ASN A 457 6.20 21.26 -10.81
N ASP A 458 7.15 20.55 -11.45
CA ASP A 458 8.53 21.04 -11.58
C ASP A 458 9.38 20.01 -12.37
N ASN A 459 9.88 20.42 -13.54
CA ASN A 459 11.09 19.94 -14.22
C ASN A 459 11.50 18.45 -14.08
N SER A 460 10.58 17.51 -14.29
CA SER A 460 10.95 16.14 -14.64
C SER A 460 10.16 15.70 -15.88
N ALA A 461 10.90 15.34 -16.92
CA ALA A 461 10.33 14.90 -18.18
C ALA A 461 9.50 13.63 -17.98
N ASN A 462 8.29 13.65 -18.55
CA ASN A 462 7.43 12.51 -18.88
C ASN A 462 6.68 11.83 -17.73
N THR A 463 5.56 12.45 -17.30
CA THR A 463 4.18 11.90 -17.36
C THR A 463 3.27 12.90 -16.64
N GLU A 464 2.43 13.63 -17.37
CA GLU A 464 1.36 14.42 -16.77
C GLU A 464 0.36 13.46 -16.10
N VAL A 465 0.33 13.42 -14.77
CA VAL A 465 -0.65 12.63 -14.01
C VAL A 465 -1.98 13.39 -14.02
N ASN A 466 -2.99 12.84 -14.70
CA ASN A 466 -4.33 13.43 -14.77
C ASN A 466 -5.18 12.98 -13.56
N VAL A 467 -5.88 13.91 -12.90
CA VAL A 467 -6.84 13.61 -11.81
C VAL A 467 -7.83 12.51 -12.23
N GLY A 468 -8.32 12.58 -13.47
CA GLY A 468 -9.22 11.56 -14.03
C GLY A 468 -8.62 10.15 -14.07
N ASP A 469 -7.30 10.01 -14.25
CA ASP A 469 -6.63 8.71 -14.22
C ASP A 469 -6.59 8.15 -12.79
N VAL A 470 -6.21 8.98 -11.81
CA VAL A 470 -6.13 8.59 -10.39
C VAL A 470 -7.50 8.15 -9.88
N VAL A 471 -8.54 8.94 -10.17
CA VAL A 471 -9.92 8.62 -9.75
C VAL A 471 -10.42 7.35 -10.44
N LEU A 472 -10.11 7.17 -11.74
CA LEU A 472 -10.50 5.97 -12.46
C LEU A 472 -9.77 4.71 -11.95
N TYR A 473 -8.49 4.80 -11.58
CA TYR A 473 -7.78 3.69 -10.92
C TYR A 473 -8.46 3.31 -9.59
N GLY A 474 -8.83 4.31 -8.77
CA GLY A 474 -9.60 4.07 -7.55
C GLY A 474 -10.97 3.44 -7.82
N LEU A 475 -11.66 3.85 -8.87
CA LEU A 475 -12.94 3.26 -9.29
C LEU A 475 -12.78 1.81 -9.78
N ILE A 476 -11.73 1.53 -10.55
CA ILE A 476 -11.41 0.18 -11.06
C ILE A 476 -11.22 -0.81 -9.91
N ILE A 477 -10.57 -0.36 -8.83
CA ILE A 477 -10.41 -1.12 -7.60
C ILE A 477 -11.78 -1.47 -6.98
N CYS A 478 -12.74 -0.55 -7.01
CA CYS A 478 -14.07 -0.75 -6.46
C CYS A 478 -15.02 -1.58 -7.36
N LEU A 479 -14.82 -1.61 -8.68
CA LEU A 479 -15.76 -2.23 -9.64
C LEU A 479 -16.12 -3.70 -9.31
N PRO A 480 -15.17 -4.59 -8.97
CA PRO A 480 -15.50 -5.97 -8.60
C PRO A 480 -16.35 -6.07 -7.33
N LEU A 481 -16.21 -5.10 -6.41
CA LEU A 481 -16.97 -5.05 -5.16
C LEU A 481 -18.41 -4.66 -5.43
N ILE A 482 -18.59 -3.63 -6.27
CA ILE A 482 -19.90 -3.12 -6.68
C ILE A 482 -20.73 -4.18 -7.39
N GLN A 483 -20.08 -5.13 -8.08
CA GLN A 483 -20.74 -6.25 -8.76
C GLN A 483 -21.30 -7.31 -7.79
N SER A 484 -20.95 -7.29 -6.50
CA SER A 484 -21.59 -8.18 -5.53
C SER A 484 -23.04 -7.74 -5.28
N ASP A 485 -24.00 -8.66 -5.49
CA ASP A 485 -25.43 -8.45 -5.78
C ASP A 485 -26.29 -7.57 -4.84
N ASN A 486 -25.72 -6.95 -3.80
CA ASN A 486 -26.45 -6.20 -2.78
C ASN A 486 -25.94 -4.78 -2.49
N LEU A 487 -24.76 -4.37 -2.94
CA LEU A 487 -24.19 -3.07 -2.56
C LEU A 487 -24.93 -1.87 -3.19
N LEU A 488 -25.19 -1.92 -4.49
CA LEU A 488 -25.92 -0.84 -5.20
C LEU A 488 -27.40 -0.74 -4.81
N LYS A 489 -27.94 -1.69 -4.03
CA LYS A 489 -29.28 -1.56 -3.45
C LYS A 489 -29.34 -0.56 -2.30
N ILE A 490 -28.19 -0.15 -1.77
CA ILE A 490 -28.09 0.78 -0.64
C ILE A 490 -28.15 2.22 -1.19
N PRO A 491 -29.13 3.05 -0.78
CA PRO A 491 -29.36 4.37 -1.38
C PRO A 491 -28.19 5.35 -1.28
N SER A 492 -27.49 5.37 -0.14
CA SER A 492 -26.33 6.26 0.07
C SER A 492 -25.17 5.89 -0.85
N ILE A 493 -24.85 4.60 -0.95
CA ILE A 493 -23.76 4.08 -1.79
C ILE A 493 -24.08 4.26 -3.27
N SER A 494 -25.28 3.88 -3.70
CA SER A 494 -25.70 4.06 -5.10
C SER A 494 -25.67 5.53 -5.52
N SER A 495 -26.22 6.44 -4.70
CA SER A 495 -26.15 7.89 -4.97
C SER A 495 -24.70 8.36 -5.07
N CYS A 496 -23.83 7.96 -4.14
CA CYS A 496 -22.41 8.34 -4.13
C CYS A 496 -21.65 7.80 -5.37
N TYR A 497 -21.89 6.54 -5.72
CA TYR A 497 -21.30 5.89 -6.90
C TYR A 497 -21.72 6.55 -8.21
N TYR A 498 -23.03 6.75 -8.43
CA TYR A 498 -23.51 7.33 -9.69
C TYR A 498 -23.15 8.81 -9.83
N LYS A 499 -23.03 9.56 -8.72
CA LYS A 499 -22.46 10.91 -8.73
C LYS A 499 -21.02 10.91 -9.24
N LEU A 500 -20.21 9.97 -8.74
CA LEU A 500 -18.80 9.82 -9.15
C LEU A 500 -18.69 9.49 -10.63
N VAL A 501 -19.44 8.48 -11.07
CA VAL A 501 -19.42 8.01 -12.46
C VAL A 501 -19.91 9.11 -13.42
N SER A 502 -20.98 9.83 -13.06
CA SER A 502 -21.50 10.95 -13.87
C SER A 502 -20.48 12.06 -14.04
N SER A 503 -19.92 12.52 -12.92
CA SER A 503 -18.95 13.62 -12.91
C SER A 503 -17.66 13.23 -13.65
N LEU A 504 -17.18 11.99 -13.47
CA LEU A 504 -16.01 11.47 -14.20
C LEU A 504 -16.24 11.40 -15.71
N CYS A 505 -17.43 10.98 -16.15
CA CYS A 505 -17.77 10.97 -17.56
C CYS A 505 -17.89 12.40 -18.14
N GLU A 506 -18.36 13.35 -17.33
CA GLU A 506 -18.52 14.75 -17.75
C GLU A 506 -17.18 15.45 -17.98
N GLN A 507 -16.24 15.33 -17.02
CA GLN A 507 -14.95 16.01 -17.05
C GLN A 507 -13.86 15.20 -17.78
N HIS A 508 -13.83 13.87 -17.61
CA HIS A 508 -12.68 13.01 -17.96
C HIS A 508 -13.07 11.75 -18.75
N SER A 509 -14.04 11.86 -19.67
CA SER A 509 -14.48 10.73 -20.52
C SER A 509 -13.34 10.02 -21.28
N GLU A 510 -12.25 10.71 -21.61
CA GLU A 510 -11.06 10.11 -22.25
C GLU A 510 -10.44 8.98 -21.43
N CYS A 511 -10.34 9.15 -20.11
CA CYS A 511 -9.70 8.18 -19.21
C CYS A 511 -10.41 6.82 -19.27
N ILE A 512 -11.75 6.80 -19.38
CA ILE A 512 -12.57 5.59 -19.46
C ILE A 512 -12.18 4.76 -20.69
N PHE A 513 -12.04 5.41 -21.85
CA PHE A 513 -11.68 4.73 -23.09
C PHE A 513 -10.20 4.33 -23.15
N ARG A 514 -9.33 5.03 -22.41
CA ARG A 514 -7.89 4.75 -22.34
C ARG A 514 -7.52 3.65 -21.34
N LEU A 515 -8.03 3.69 -20.12
CA LEU A 515 -7.54 2.87 -19.00
C LEU A 515 -8.33 1.57 -18.74
N LEU A 516 -9.65 1.54 -18.95
CA LEU A 516 -10.43 0.34 -18.65
C LEU A 516 -10.12 -0.80 -19.62
N ASN A 517 -9.87 -2.02 -19.15
CA ASN A 517 -9.80 -3.17 -20.05
C ASN A 517 -11.21 -3.59 -20.54
N PRO A 518 -11.34 -4.40 -21.61
CA PRO A 518 -12.66 -4.79 -22.16
C PRO A 518 -13.59 -5.40 -21.10
N ASP A 519 -13.07 -6.27 -20.22
CA ASP A 519 -13.84 -6.89 -19.14
C ASP A 519 -14.34 -5.84 -18.12
N GLN A 520 -13.45 -4.94 -17.68
CA GLN A 520 -13.79 -3.88 -16.73
C GLN A 520 -14.80 -2.89 -17.32
N TYR A 521 -14.66 -2.57 -18.62
CA TYR A 521 -15.61 -1.74 -19.33
C TYR A 521 -16.98 -2.40 -19.43
N SER A 522 -17.04 -3.72 -19.65
CA SER A 522 -18.30 -4.46 -19.63
C SER A 522 -18.98 -4.45 -18.26
N ILE A 523 -18.21 -4.60 -17.18
CA ILE A 523 -18.71 -4.50 -15.80
C ILE A 523 -19.24 -3.08 -15.55
N PHE A 524 -18.48 -2.05 -15.92
CA PHE A 524 -18.89 -0.65 -15.81
C PHE A 524 -20.18 -0.34 -16.58
N LEU A 525 -20.36 -0.88 -17.80
CA LEU A 525 -21.61 -0.70 -18.53
C LEU A 525 -22.76 -1.49 -17.90
N SER A 526 -22.48 -2.65 -17.30
CA SER A 526 -23.49 -3.42 -16.58
C SER A 526 -24.02 -2.69 -15.34
N THR A 527 -23.17 -1.93 -14.63
CA THR A 527 -23.62 -1.10 -13.50
C THR A 527 -24.50 0.06 -13.98
N ILE A 528 -24.17 0.73 -15.09
CA ILE A 528 -25.04 1.75 -15.69
C ILE A 528 -26.41 1.16 -16.07
N LYS A 529 -26.43 -0.03 -16.69
CA LYS A 529 -27.68 -0.71 -17.01
C LYS A 529 -28.49 -1.02 -15.75
N LEU A 530 -27.83 -1.53 -14.70
CA LEU A 530 -28.47 -1.75 -13.41
C LEU A 530 -29.06 -0.47 -12.82
N GLY A 531 -28.42 0.70 -12.98
CA GLY A 531 -28.94 1.99 -12.52
C GLY A 531 -30.14 2.52 -13.32
N LEU A 532 -30.31 2.07 -14.57
CA LEU A 532 -31.52 2.32 -15.37
C LEU A 532 -32.65 1.38 -14.96
N ASP A 533 -32.33 0.10 -14.74
CA ASP A 533 -33.31 -0.94 -14.34
C ASP A 533 -33.79 -0.76 -12.88
N ASN A 534 -32.91 -0.31 -11.98
CA ASN A 534 -33.12 -0.30 -10.53
C ASN A 534 -32.92 1.11 -9.93
N TYR A 535 -34.06 1.77 -9.63
CA TYR A 535 -34.24 2.85 -8.63
C TYR A 535 -34.03 4.33 -9.07
N ASP A 536 -34.67 5.20 -8.26
CA ASP A 536 -34.69 6.69 -8.15
C ASP A 536 -34.49 7.53 -9.43
N ASN A 537 -35.36 8.53 -9.64
CA ASN A 537 -35.31 9.40 -10.81
C ASN A 537 -33.96 10.13 -10.94
N GLU A 538 -33.29 10.46 -9.83
CA GLU A 538 -31.96 11.08 -9.86
C GLU A 538 -30.87 10.14 -10.38
N ILE A 539 -30.90 8.85 -10.00
CA ILE A 539 -29.92 7.85 -10.44
C ILE A 539 -30.10 7.57 -11.92
N CYS A 540 -31.34 7.39 -12.37
CA CYS A 540 -31.68 7.24 -13.78
C CYS A 540 -31.18 8.44 -14.59
N LYS A 541 -31.36 9.66 -14.08
CA LYS A 541 -30.85 10.89 -14.71
C LYS A 541 -29.33 10.86 -14.86
N MET A 542 -28.59 10.54 -13.80
CA MET A 542 -27.14 10.45 -13.83
C MET A 542 -26.67 9.37 -14.82
N CYS A 543 -27.33 8.21 -14.87
CA CYS A 543 -27.02 7.16 -15.83
C CYS A 543 -27.24 7.62 -17.28
N LEU A 544 -28.34 8.31 -17.57
CA LEU A 544 -28.58 8.89 -18.90
C LEU A 544 -27.52 9.94 -19.27
N GLU A 545 -27.16 10.82 -18.33
CA GLU A 545 -26.09 11.81 -18.52
C GLU A 545 -24.72 11.16 -18.78
N THR A 546 -24.39 10.06 -18.07
CA THR A 546 -23.15 9.30 -18.32
C THR A 546 -23.11 8.74 -19.74
N ILE A 547 -24.19 8.11 -20.21
CA ILE A 547 -24.29 7.58 -21.57
C ILE A 547 -24.17 8.73 -22.58
N GLN A 548 -24.82 9.86 -22.32
CA GLN A 548 -24.76 11.04 -23.17
C GLN A 548 -23.32 11.56 -23.29
N ASN A 549 -22.57 11.65 -22.19
CA ASN A 549 -21.20 12.14 -22.18
C ASN A 549 -20.23 11.18 -22.88
N LEU A 550 -20.37 9.86 -22.63
CA LEU A 550 -19.59 8.84 -23.33
C LEU A 550 -19.83 8.88 -24.84
N THR A 551 -21.10 8.98 -25.27
CA THR A 551 -21.46 9.04 -26.69
C THR A 551 -20.94 10.30 -27.37
N LEU A 552 -21.02 11.47 -26.72
CA LEU A 552 -20.44 12.71 -27.22
C LEU A 552 -18.93 12.59 -27.41
N TYR A 553 -18.22 11.92 -26.50
CA TYR A 553 -16.80 11.65 -26.65
C TYR A 553 -16.51 10.71 -27.83
N THR A 554 -17.29 9.62 -27.99
CA THR A 554 -17.13 8.73 -29.15
C THR A 554 -17.31 9.44 -30.49
N MET A 555 -18.27 10.37 -30.59
CA MET A 555 -18.43 11.18 -31.80
C MET A 555 -17.22 12.08 -32.07
N LYS A 556 -16.60 12.65 -31.03
CA LYS A 556 -15.37 13.44 -31.17
C LYS A 556 -14.24 12.57 -31.70
N GLN A 557 -14.07 11.35 -31.19
CA GLN A 557 -13.04 10.42 -31.68
C GLN A 557 -13.32 9.90 -33.10
N GLN A 558 -14.58 9.62 -33.45
CA GLN A 558 -14.98 9.24 -34.81
C GLN A 558 -14.66 10.34 -35.83
N LYS A 559 -14.85 11.62 -35.48
CA LYS A 559 -14.43 12.76 -36.32
C LYS A 559 -12.91 12.86 -36.50
N LEU A 560 -12.14 12.30 -35.57
CA LEU A 560 -10.68 12.24 -35.60
C LEU A 560 -10.14 10.95 -36.23
N ASN A 561 -11.00 10.08 -36.79
CA ASN A 561 -10.67 8.76 -37.36
C ASN A 561 -9.95 7.80 -36.39
N GLN A 562 -10.16 7.96 -35.08
CA GLN A 562 -9.65 7.04 -34.06
C GLN A 562 -10.76 6.06 -33.69
N THR A 563 -10.64 4.80 -34.15
CA THR A 563 -11.64 3.76 -33.86
C THR A 563 -11.22 2.96 -32.64
N ASN A 564 -12.00 3.07 -31.55
CA ASN A 564 -11.82 2.24 -30.35
C ASN A 564 -12.92 1.16 -30.31
N GLU A 565 -12.55 -0.10 -30.10
CA GLU A 565 -13.49 -1.24 -30.10
C GLU A 565 -14.60 -1.10 -29.05
N LYS A 566 -14.29 -0.43 -27.93
CA LYS A 566 -15.23 -0.11 -26.84
C LYS A 566 -16.44 0.71 -27.27
N THR A 567 -16.30 1.51 -28.33
CA THR A 567 -17.41 2.37 -28.81
C THR A 567 -18.64 1.53 -29.19
N LYS A 568 -18.43 0.34 -29.76
CA LYS A 568 -19.51 -0.56 -30.19
C LYS A 568 -20.40 -1.04 -29.04
N TYR A 569 -19.94 -1.06 -27.79
CA TYR A 569 -20.81 -1.50 -26.69
C TYR A 569 -21.91 -0.48 -26.37
N LEU A 570 -21.71 0.81 -26.69
CA LEU A 570 -22.74 1.84 -26.52
C LEU A 570 -23.90 1.68 -27.50
N GLU A 571 -23.65 0.97 -28.62
CA GLU A 571 -24.66 0.60 -29.63
C GLU A 571 -25.84 -0.16 -28.97
N HIS A 572 -25.56 -1.04 -28.00
CA HIS A 572 -26.59 -1.83 -27.32
C HIS A 572 -27.53 -0.99 -26.42
N PHE A 573 -27.09 0.18 -25.95
CA PHE A 573 -27.97 1.07 -25.16
C PHE A 573 -29.05 1.73 -26.01
N LEU A 574 -28.83 1.89 -27.33
CA LEU A 574 -29.85 2.41 -28.24
C LEU A 574 -31.02 1.44 -28.35
N ASP A 575 -30.73 0.14 -28.53
CA ASP A 575 -31.74 -0.92 -28.54
C ASP A 575 -32.51 -0.96 -27.23
N TYR A 576 -31.78 -0.97 -26.11
CA TYR A 576 -32.35 -1.05 -24.77
C TYR A 576 -33.28 0.13 -24.46
N LEU A 577 -32.83 1.38 -24.63
CA LEU A 577 -33.63 2.56 -24.30
C LEU A 577 -34.88 2.68 -25.20
N LEU A 578 -34.76 2.33 -26.49
CA LEU A 578 -35.92 2.33 -27.39
C LEU A 578 -36.95 1.26 -27.01
N GLN A 579 -36.51 0.06 -26.62
CA GLN A 579 -37.40 -0.98 -26.10
C GLN A 579 -38.03 -0.58 -24.77
N GLU A 580 -37.27 0.05 -23.87
CA GLU A 580 -37.76 0.52 -22.58
C GLU A 580 -38.90 1.53 -22.77
N ILE A 581 -38.76 2.53 -23.64
CA ILE A 581 -39.84 3.49 -23.96
C ILE A 581 -41.10 2.79 -24.48
N VAL A 582 -40.93 1.73 -25.27
CA VAL A 582 -42.04 0.94 -25.81
C VAL A 582 -42.70 0.10 -24.73
N ILE A 583 -41.98 -0.37 -23.71
CA ILE A 583 -42.49 -1.28 -22.69
C ILE A 583 -43.02 -0.52 -21.46
N THR A 584 -42.26 0.41 -20.89
CA THR A 584 -42.61 1.17 -19.67
C THR A 584 -43.24 2.53 -20.02
N THR A 585 -44.47 2.49 -20.49
CA THR A 585 -45.21 3.69 -20.92
C THR A 585 -45.65 4.65 -19.79
N THR A 586 -45.28 4.40 -18.52
CA THR A 586 -45.89 5.06 -17.35
C THR A 586 -44.97 5.81 -16.38
N THR A 587 -43.64 5.70 -16.45
CA THR A 587 -42.77 6.11 -15.32
C THR A 587 -41.82 7.29 -15.56
N LEU A 588 -41.67 7.83 -16.78
CA LEU A 588 -40.62 8.81 -17.10
C LEU A 588 -41.15 10.17 -17.61
N SER A 589 -42.16 10.79 -16.98
CA SER A 589 -42.52 12.18 -17.35
C SER A 589 -41.42 13.18 -16.99
N ASP A 590 -40.79 12.99 -15.84
CA ASP A 590 -39.86 13.96 -15.26
C ASP A 590 -38.44 13.82 -15.84
N LEU A 591 -38.17 12.71 -16.53
CA LEU A 591 -36.88 12.36 -17.15
C LEU A 591 -36.92 12.38 -18.68
N PHE A 592 -38.05 12.79 -19.27
CA PHE A 592 -38.24 12.70 -20.71
C PHE A 592 -37.19 13.50 -21.50
N ASP A 593 -36.85 14.70 -21.01
CA ASP A 593 -35.89 15.58 -21.68
C ASP A 593 -34.46 14.99 -21.72
N THR A 594 -34.01 14.39 -20.61
CA THR A 594 -32.69 13.76 -20.53
C THR A 594 -32.64 12.46 -21.33
N LEU A 595 -33.71 11.67 -21.28
CA LEU A 595 -33.83 10.43 -22.05
C LEU A 595 -33.86 10.71 -23.56
N ALA A 596 -34.73 11.61 -24.02
CA ALA A 596 -34.80 12.01 -25.42
C ALA A 596 -33.48 12.63 -25.89
N GLY A 597 -32.82 13.39 -25.01
CA GLY A 597 -31.50 13.93 -25.25
C GLY A 597 -30.41 12.87 -25.46
N THR A 598 -30.45 11.80 -24.67
CA THR A 598 -29.49 10.68 -24.70
C THR A 598 -29.71 9.79 -25.93
N ILE A 599 -30.96 9.52 -26.28
CA ILE A 599 -31.30 8.80 -27.50
C ILE A 599 -30.85 9.58 -28.73
N TYR A 600 -31.06 10.90 -28.76
CA TYR A 600 -30.59 11.73 -29.86
C TYR A 600 -29.08 11.64 -30.05
N THR A 601 -28.31 11.66 -28.95
CA THR A 601 -26.84 11.47 -29.04
C THR A 601 -26.49 10.08 -29.53
N LEU A 602 -27.18 9.02 -29.10
CA LEU A 602 -26.93 7.67 -29.62
C LEU A 602 -27.26 7.54 -31.11
N ILE A 603 -28.37 8.13 -31.58
CA ILE A 603 -28.76 8.12 -33.01
C ILE A 603 -27.71 8.84 -33.87
N CYS A 604 -27.20 9.97 -33.40
CA CYS A 604 -26.14 10.70 -34.11
C CYS A 604 -24.85 9.88 -34.22
N ALA A 605 -24.55 9.01 -33.24
CA ALA A 605 -23.35 8.17 -33.23
C ALA A 605 -23.53 6.88 -34.04
N TYR A 606 -24.72 6.28 -33.99
CA TYR A 606 -25.06 4.98 -34.60
C TYR A 606 -26.33 5.05 -35.47
N PRO A 607 -26.32 5.84 -36.56
CA PRO A 607 -27.53 6.03 -37.38
C PRO A 607 -27.99 4.74 -38.06
N ASN A 608 -27.07 3.87 -38.48
CA ASN A 608 -27.39 2.64 -39.19
C ASN A 608 -28.20 1.66 -38.31
N GLN A 609 -27.82 1.51 -37.05
CA GLN A 609 -28.52 0.64 -36.12
C GLN A 609 -29.90 1.20 -35.78
N PHE A 610 -30.02 2.52 -35.58
CA PHE A 610 -31.32 3.16 -35.39
C PHE A 610 -32.31 2.82 -36.51
N TYR A 611 -31.89 2.98 -37.77
CA TYR A 611 -32.73 2.65 -38.92
C TYR A 611 -33.03 1.15 -39.05
N HIS A 612 -32.12 0.28 -38.62
CA HIS A 612 -32.35 -1.16 -38.56
C HIS A 612 -33.44 -1.51 -37.52
N ILE A 613 -33.39 -0.93 -36.32
CA ILE A 613 -34.40 -1.12 -35.26
C ILE A 613 -35.77 -0.62 -35.74
N LEU A 614 -35.82 0.58 -36.32
CA LEU A 614 -37.06 1.12 -36.89
C LEU A 614 -37.61 0.20 -37.98
N GLY A 615 -36.74 -0.41 -38.80
CA GLY A 615 -37.11 -1.41 -39.79
C GLY A 615 -37.74 -2.67 -39.19
N GLN A 616 -37.22 -3.16 -38.06
CA GLN A 616 -37.80 -4.28 -37.33
C GLN A 616 -39.16 -3.92 -36.71
N MET A 617 -39.27 -2.74 -36.10
CA MET A 617 -40.51 -2.25 -35.48
C MET A 617 -41.65 -2.03 -36.49
N LYS A 618 -41.33 -1.66 -37.74
CA LYS A 618 -42.31 -1.53 -38.83
C LYS A 618 -43.04 -2.83 -39.17
N GLN A 619 -42.43 -3.99 -38.90
CA GLN A 619 -43.00 -5.29 -39.27
C GLN A 619 -44.13 -5.73 -38.33
N TYR A 620 -44.30 -5.07 -37.19
CA TYR A 620 -45.26 -5.49 -36.18
C TYR A 620 -46.69 -4.92 -36.38
N ASP A 621 -46.84 -3.74 -37.00
CA ASP A 621 -48.17 -3.10 -37.15
C ASP A 621 -48.19 -1.99 -38.23
N GLU A 622 -49.24 -1.91 -39.05
CA GLU A 622 -49.33 -0.93 -40.16
C GLU A 622 -49.46 0.53 -39.65
N ASN A 623 -50.17 0.73 -38.53
CA ASN A 623 -50.31 2.05 -37.91
C ASN A 623 -49.00 2.55 -37.27
N LEU A 624 -48.13 1.63 -36.85
CA LEU A 624 -46.79 1.93 -36.35
C LEU A 624 -45.86 2.38 -37.48
N SER A 625 -45.98 1.81 -38.67
CA SER A 625 -45.14 2.18 -39.82
C SER A 625 -45.26 3.67 -40.18
N ILE A 626 -46.48 4.23 -40.20
CA ILE A 626 -46.71 5.64 -40.56
C ILE A 626 -46.07 6.60 -39.55
N ILE A 627 -46.08 6.24 -38.27
CA ILE A 627 -45.51 7.07 -37.20
C ILE A 627 -43.99 6.98 -37.20
N ILE A 628 -43.45 5.78 -37.44
CA ILE A 628 -42.01 5.55 -37.60
C ILE A 628 -41.46 6.29 -38.83
N ASP A 629 -42.19 6.28 -39.95
CA ASP A 629 -41.79 7.00 -41.16
C ASP A 629 -41.77 8.52 -40.96
N LYS A 630 -42.70 9.07 -40.17
CA LYS A 630 -42.65 10.49 -39.79
C LYS A 630 -41.42 10.82 -38.97
N LEU A 631 -41.11 10.01 -37.95
CA LEU A 631 -39.93 10.20 -37.11
C LEU A 631 -38.63 10.09 -37.93
N ALA A 632 -38.52 9.08 -38.80
CA ALA A 632 -37.37 8.89 -39.69
C ALA A 632 -37.13 10.08 -40.63
N ASN A 633 -38.21 10.60 -41.23
CA ASN A 633 -38.14 11.79 -42.09
C ASN A 633 -37.78 13.06 -41.32
N ASP A 634 -38.23 13.16 -40.07
CA ASP A 634 -37.99 14.31 -39.20
C ASP A 634 -36.55 14.43 -38.67
N ILE A 635 -35.82 13.30 -38.61
CA ILE A 635 -34.44 13.20 -38.13
C ILE A 635 -33.44 13.31 -39.29
N GLY A 636 -33.77 12.72 -40.45
CA GLY A 636 -32.89 12.66 -41.62
C GLY A 636 -31.83 11.54 -41.55
N GLN A 637 -31.30 11.13 -42.70
CA GLN A 637 -30.47 9.90 -42.84
C GLN A 637 -29.15 9.92 -42.06
N LYS A 638 -28.58 11.10 -41.81
CA LYS A 638 -27.37 11.29 -40.98
C LYS A 638 -27.54 12.53 -40.11
N PRO A 639 -28.05 12.38 -38.88
CA PRO A 639 -28.22 13.52 -37.99
C PRO A 639 -26.85 13.94 -37.42
N ASP A 640 -26.49 15.20 -37.65
CA ASP A 640 -25.33 15.82 -37.01
C ASP A 640 -25.74 16.43 -35.67
N TYR A 641 -24.96 16.14 -34.62
CA TYR A 641 -25.24 16.66 -33.29
C TYR A 641 -25.17 18.20 -33.23
N ASN A 642 -26.28 18.83 -32.86
CA ASN A 642 -26.38 20.27 -32.58
C ASN A 642 -27.36 20.52 -31.43
N ARG A 643 -27.06 21.43 -30.50
CA ARG A 643 -27.95 21.81 -29.38
C ARG A 643 -29.35 22.21 -29.86
N LYS A 644 -29.47 22.96 -30.96
CA LYS A 644 -30.77 23.34 -31.53
C LYS A 644 -31.53 22.14 -32.09
N ALA A 645 -30.82 21.21 -32.72
CA ALA A 645 -31.41 19.99 -33.28
C ALA A 645 -31.84 19.02 -32.17
N LYS A 646 -31.09 18.95 -31.05
CA LYS A 646 -31.47 18.19 -29.85
C LYS A 646 -32.81 18.66 -29.28
N ILE A 647 -32.99 19.98 -29.09
CA ILE A 647 -34.24 20.55 -28.57
C ILE A 647 -35.40 20.34 -29.56
N SER A 648 -35.14 20.48 -30.87
CA SER A 648 -36.17 20.18 -31.87
C SER A 648 -36.53 18.69 -31.86
N PHE A 649 -35.56 17.79 -31.65
CA PHE A 649 -35.78 16.36 -31.58
C PHE A 649 -36.60 15.99 -30.35
N THR A 650 -36.31 16.52 -29.16
CA THR A 650 -37.06 16.19 -27.93
C THR A 650 -38.55 16.48 -28.09
N VAL A 651 -38.93 17.64 -28.64
CA VAL A 651 -40.33 18.00 -28.91
C VAL A 651 -40.98 17.03 -29.91
N LYS A 652 -40.27 16.69 -31.00
CA LYS A 652 -40.78 15.75 -32.01
C LYS A 652 -40.91 14.34 -31.44
N PHE A 653 -39.95 13.92 -30.63
CA PHE A 653 -39.91 12.62 -29.98
C PHE A 653 -41.03 12.48 -28.94
N GLU A 654 -41.39 13.55 -28.24
CA GLU A 654 -42.57 13.58 -27.36
C GLU A 654 -43.86 13.33 -28.14
N SER A 655 -44.00 13.96 -29.31
CA SER A 655 -45.13 13.72 -30.21
C SER A 655 -45.18 12.27 -30.71
N PHE A 656 -44.02 11.66 -30.95
CA PHE A 656 -43.90 10.27 -31.36
C PHE A 656 -44.32 9.32 -30.24
N VAL A 657 -43.80 9.50 -29.03
CA VAL A 657 -44.12 8.66 -27.86
C VAL A 657 -45.60 8.79 -27.48
N THR A 658 -46.18 10.00 -27.54
CA THR A 658 -47.62 10.19 -27.29
C THR A 658 -48.50 9.49 -28.33
N ASN A 659 -48.09 9.45 -29.60
CA ASN A 659 -48.79 8.70 -30.63
C ASN A 659 -48.60 7.18 -30.48
N LEU A 660 -47.41 6.71 -30.11
CA LEU A 660 -47.17 5.30 -29.76
C LEU A 660 -48.06 4.84 -28.60
N ARG A 661 -48.17 5.65 -27.54
CA ARG A 661 -49.09 5.39 -26.39
C ARG A 661 -50.54 5.23 -26.83
N ARG A 662 -50.99 5.97 -27.85
CA ARG A 662 -52.37 5.87 -28.36
C ARG A 662 -52.62 4.57 -29.12
N ILE A 663 -51.59 4.00 -29.74
CA ILE A 663 -51.70 2.73 -30.47
C ILE A 663 -51.65 1.56 -29.48
N MET A 664 -50.70 1.54 -28.54
CA MET A 664 -50.56 0.43 -27.59
C MET A 664 -51.67 0.32 -26.53
N LYS A 665 -52.47 1.37 -26.30
CA LYS A 665 -53.63 1.34 -25.40
C LYS A 665 -54.90 0.77 -26.05
N LYS A 666 -54.88 0.52 -27.36
CA LYS A 666 -55.90 -0.25 -28.08
C LYS A 666 -55.46 -1.70 -28.14
#